data_AF-N1WTY9-F1
#
_entry.id   AF-N1WTY9-F1
#
_cell.length_a   1.000
_cell.length_b   1.000
_cell.length_c   1.000
_cell.angle_alpha   90.00
_cell.angle_beta   90.00
_cell.angle_gamma   90.00
#
_symmetry.space_group_name_H-M   'P 1'
#
loop_
_entity.id
_entity.type
_entity.pdbx_description
1 polymer ?
#
loop_
_entity_poly.entity_id
_entity_poly.type
_entity_poly.pdbx_seq_one_letter_code
_entity_poly.pdbx_strand_id
1 'polypeptide(L)'
;MVLESESLSETLDDFISTDLYDNNKSLPLFKELQENFRFVKYFQQDAEAFLAVTPIGERELATSLIIKDKYLSLDSLQLSKEKKIEYAGKSISEFNLEGFTFYTTLLNRVRIASESKLIIENVIRAHNNQFKFDAIFYKAHKAATGNSSLFINLEEAHYLYKNEFDQLSPKSLQGLGKWLSLDLDVSRGNLKWSGVILSQESSKKIHLFKGTSPTSFRLHEVTPTNATGFMSLSFSSFETLQKNRASQNYSATSSFKSLFENTNEVGAIQLENGALVYDMISNNVTQALDSLKVISEEESSFRNQTIYSFEPENVFADFSPLLSNHKFAVFTVYDSHFLFAKDQETLENLLVNIDNRSVLSESSSFQNAAGVMSSSAHITWAGELDGIMDKLQKSATTDFLPNLEDLDAKAYKSVIMQATQEDSFAFVNGIIAKAKAETTSTEAIQARRIKLETDIATDPQFFINWRTRQKDIVVQDSENTLHLIDKNGKTLWTKSLDSRVVGEILTFDIFRNTRLQMAFTTQNKLYVLDKNGTNVNPFPLDFEDLVTEGLAIFDYDNNGKYRFVVVQDEDILMFNKEGKLIKGFDYKAQGTIQRTPQHIRIGRKDYILVENDLGLKILSRTASERVKPNQKLSSSANAWGLHKSSFTGTSVDGNLIEIAQNGIVQKTELGLSKNHFTAIHPKYVVTFSENKLNINGVNKTLDYGLYLPPQIHEQSTRTFFSIVDQQANKVYLFDEQAELIPGFPVFGSSQIDLDMSKPSQLHFTVKGDDEALLLYTKNF
;
A
#
# COMPACT_ATOMS: atom_id res chain seq x y z
N MET A 1 12.96 -28.80 10.91
CA MET A 1 12.55 -27.86 11.99
C MET A 1 12.12 -28.69 13.20
N VAL A 2 12.44 -28.27 14.41
CA VAL A 2 12.07 -28.98 15.66
C VAL A 2 11.50 -27.97 16.65
N LEU A 3 10.32 -28.22 17.19
CA LEU A 3 9.72 -27.51 18.30
C LEU A 3 9.85 -28.39 19.55
N GLU A 4 10.54 -27.89 20.55
CA GLU A 4 10.55 -28.44 21.91
C GLU A 4 9.51 -27.70 22.75
N SER A 5 8.82 -28.45 23.59
CA SER A 5 7.80 -27.94 24.48
C SER A 5 7.94 -28.61 25.85
N GLU A 6 7.94 -27.82 26.93
CA GLU A 6 7.92 -28.35 28.30
C GLU A 6 6.55 -28.93 28.68
N SER A 7 5.46 -28.33 28.15
CA SER A 7 4.09 -28.84 28.20
C SER A 7 3.43 -28.64 26.85
N LEU A 8 3.27 -29.73 26.09
CA LEU A 8 2.73 -29.68 24.74
C LEU A 8 1.31 -29.10 24.70
N SER A 9 0.48 -29.33 25.71
CA SER A 9 -0.84 -28.71 25.82
C SER A 9 -0.76 -27.19 25.95
N GLU A 10 0.12 -26.66 26.80
CA GLU A 10 0.26 -25.20 26.97
C GLU A 10 0.76 -24.54 25.68
N THR A 11 1.75 -25.16 25.01
CA THR A 11 2.26 -24.64 23.73
C THR A 11 1.21 -24.65 22.63
N LEU A 12 0.37 -25.69 22.57
CA LEU A 12 -0.74 -25.76 21.61
C LEU A 12 -1.80 -24.71 21.95
N ASP A 13 -2.17 -24.56 23.22
CA ASP A 13 -3.14 -23.57 23.71
C ASP A 13 -2.69 -22.14 23.39
N ASP A 14 -1.41 -21.82 23.60
CA ASP A 14 -0.82 -20.53 23.26
C ASP A 14 -0.93 -20.22 21.75
N PHE A 15 -0.73 -21.21 20.89
CA PHE A 15 -0.84 -21.02 19.45
C PHE A 15 -2.30 -20.88 18.98
N ILE A 16 -3.18 -21.77 19.44
CA ILE A 16 -4.59 -21.81 18.98
C ILE A 16 -5.43 -20.68 19.57
N SER A 17 -5.00 -20.05 20.67
CA SER A 17 -5.67 -18.90 21.28
C SER A 17 -5.40 -17.57 20.57
N THR A 18 -4.55 -17.56 19.54
CA THR A 18 -4.26 -16.35 18.77
C THR A 18 -5.38 -16.03 17.77
N ASP A 19 -5.69 -14.73 17.61
CA ASP A 19 -6.58 -14.25 16.53
C ASP A 19 -6.08 -14.72 15.14
N LEU A 20 -4.76 -14.81 14.96
CA LEU A 20 -4.16 -15.33 13.73
C LEU A 20 -4.60 -16.76 13.46
N TYR A 21 -4.56 -17.65 14.45
CA TYR A 21 -5.04 -19.02 14.27
C TYR A 21 -6.56 -19.06 14.09
N ASP A 22 -7.29 -18.38 14.96
CA ASP A 22 -8.75 -18.48 15.00
C ASP A 22 -9.41 -17.99 13.72
N ASN A 23 -8.88 -16.92 13.11
CA ASN A 23 -9.38 -16.39 11.84
C ASN A 23 -8.98 -17.27 10.63
N ASN A 24 -7.95 -18.11 10.76
CA ASN A 24 -7.33 -18.80 9.62
C ASN A 24 -7.37 -20.34 9.69
N LYS A 25 -7.90 -20.92 10.77
CA LYS A 25 -7.97 -22.40 10.96
C LYS A 25 -8.71 -23.17 9.87
N SER A 26 -9.51 -22.50 9.04
CA SER A 26 -10.21 -23.12 7.90
C SER A 26 -9.35 -23.26 6.64
N LEU A 27 -8.22 -22.56 6.56
CA LEU A 27 -7.34 -22.59 5.39
C LEU A 27 -6.70 -23.98 5.20
N PRO A 28 -6.42 -24.40 3.94
CA PRO A 28 -5.81 -25.69 3.66
C PRO A 28 -4.54 -25.98 4.46
N LEU A 29 -3.63 -25.00 4.58
CA LEU A 29 -2.38 -25.11 5.33
C LEU A 29 -2.60 -25.49 6.80
N PHE A 30 -3.51 -24.80 7.49
CA PHE A 30 -3.79 -25.08 8.90
C PHE A 30 -4.47 -26.44 9.09
N LYS A 31 -5.34 -26.84 8.17
CA LYS A 31 -5.96 -28.18 8.17
C LYS A 31 -4.95 -29.28 7.92
N GLU A 32 -4.04 -29.09 6.97
CA GLU A 32 -2.98 -30.04 6.66
C GLU A 32 -2.06 -30.22 7.88
N LEU A 33 -1.64 -29.13 8.53
CA LEU A 33 -0.86 -29.20 9.77
C LEU A 33 -1.61 -29.93 10.89
N GLN A 34 -2.90 -29.68 11.09
CA GLN A 34 -3.73 -30.39 12.05
C GLN A 34 -3.81 -31.90 11.75
N GLU A 35 -4.02 -32.27 10.48
CA GLU A 35 -4.10 -33.68 10.07
C GLU A 35 -2.75 -34.38 10.19
N ASN A 36 -1.65 -33.74 9.81
CA ASN A 36 -0.30 -34.31 9.94
C ASN A 36 0.02 -34.63 11.40
N PHE A 37 -0.31 -33.73 12.34
CA PHE A 37 -0.12 -33.97 13.77
C PHE A 37 -1.29 -34.70 14.46
N ARG A 38 -2.24 -35.27 13.73
CA ARG A 38 -3.45 -35.89 14.31
C ARG A 38 -3.14 -37.02 15.30
N PHE A 39 -2.02 -37.73 15.14
CA PHE A 39 -1.61 -38.78 16.09
C PHE A 39 -1.24 -38.27 17.48
N VAL A 40 -0.94 -36.97 17.65
CA VAL A 40 -0.54 -36.38 18.94
C VAL A 40 -1.63 -36.55 20.00
N LYS A 41 -2.91 -36.64 19.62
CA LYS A 41 -4.02 -36.87 20.56
C LYS A 41 -3.97 -38.23 21.29
N TYR A 42 -3.18 -39.18 20.79
CA TYR A 42 -2.99 -40.49 21.42
C TYR A 42 -1.88 -40.48 22.47
N PHE A 43 -1.39 -39.31 22.84
CA PHE A 43 -0.36 -39.09 23.85
C PHE A 43 -0.86 -38.10 24.90
N GLN A 44 -0.36 -38.23 26.14
CA GLN A 44 -0.57 -37.20 27.16
C GLN A 44 0.14 -35.92 26.72
N GLN A 45 -0.61 -34.83 26.60
CA GLN A 45 -0.12 -33.55 26.09
C GLN A 45 0.45 -32.66 27.21
N ASP A 46 0.11 -32.89 28.47
CA ASP A 46 0.76 -32.22 29.60
C ASP A 46 2.11 -32.90 29.93
N ALA A 47 3.01 -32.85 28.95
CA ALA A 47 4.29 -33.51 28.98
C ALA A 47 5.30 -32.84 28.05
N GLU A 48 6.55 -32.91 28.46
CA GLU A 48 7.71 -32.53 27.65
C GLU A 48 7.75 -33.39 26.37
N ALA A 49 7.81 -32.72 25.21
CA ALA A 49 7.79 -33.36 23.92
C ALA A 49 8.59 -32.57 22.87
N PHE A 50 9.07 -33.28 21.85
CA PHE A 50 9.59 -32.66 20.62
C PHE A 50 8.64 -32.97 19.47
N LEU A 51 8.20 -31.94 18.77
CA LEU A 51 7.56 -32.03 17.47
C LEU A 51 8.59 -31.69 16.39
N ALA A 52 8.69 -32.48 15.34
CA ALA A 52 9.63 -32.21 14.26
C ALA A 52 8.96 -32.29 12.89
N VAL A 53 9.32 -31.35 12.02
CA VAL A 53 8.98 -31.34 10.59
C VAL A 53 10.26 -31.64 9.80
N THR A 54 10.24 -32.74 9.06
CA THR A 54 11.40 -33.32 8.39
C THR A 54 11.09 -33.56 6.91
N PRO A 55 11.96 -33.15 5.97
CA PRO A 55 11.76 -33.45 4.57
C PRO A 55 11.89 -34.95 4.28
N ILE A 56 10.98 -35.48 3.46
CA ILE A 56 11.02 -36.80 2.86
C ILE A 56 11.17 -36.64 1.34
N GLY A 57 12.41 -36.74 0.87
CA GLY A 57 12.72 -36.49 -0.54
C GLY A 57 12.62 -35.01 -0.89
N GLU A 58 12.27 -34.71 -2.16
CA GLU A 58 12.33 -33.34 -2.66
C GLU A 58 11.08 -32.51 -2.39
N ARG A 59 9.92 -33.15 -2.19
CA ARG A 59 8.61 -32.48 -2.15
C ARG A 59 7.81 -32.65 -0.88
N GLU A 60 8.00 -33.75 -0.16
CA GLU A 60 7.13 -34.10 0.96
C GLU A 60 7.77 -33.67 2.28
N LEU A 61 6.96 -33.11 3.17
CA LEU A 61 7.32 -32.91 4.57
C LEU A 61 6.56 -33.94 5.40
N ALA A 62 7.21 -34.47 6.44
CA ALA A 62 6.56 -35.31 7.42
C ALA A 62 6.80 -34.82 8.83
N THR A 63 5.84 -35.12 9.69
CA THR A 63 5.82 -34.74 11.08
C THR A 63 6.17 -35.91 11.98
N SER A 64 6.69 -35.60 13.16
CA SER A 64 6.95 -36.62 14.16
C SER A 64 6.86 -36.05 15.57
N LEU A 65 6.48 -36.91 16.51
CA LEU A 65 6.49 -36.66 17.95
C LEU A 65 7.54 -37.56 18.59
N ILE A 66 8.36 -36.97 19.46
CA ILE A 66 9.32 -37.68 20.31
C ILE A 66 8.93 -37.38 21.75
N ILE A 67 8.58 -38.42 22.51
CA ILE A 67 8.01 -38.29 23.85
C ILE A 67 8.37 -39.51 24.72
N LYS A 68 8.42 -39.35 26.05
CA LYS A 68 8.67 -40.47 26.97
C LYS A 68 7.56 -41.52 26.83
N ASP A 69 7.94 -42.80 26.81
CA ASP A 69 7.03 -43.92 26.49
C ASP A 69 5.77 -44.00 27.37
N LYS A 70 5.91 -43.65 28.65
CA LYS A 70 4.81 -43.63 29.64
C LYS A 70 3.62 -42.73 29.26
N TYR A 71 3.81 -41.81 28.30
CA TYR A 71 2.80 -40.87 27.86
C TYR A 71 1.96 -41.37 26.68
N LEU A 72 2.20 -42.56 26.15
CA LEU A 72 1.28 -43.19 25.20
C LEU A 72 -0.07 -43.47 25.90
N SER A 73 -1.15 -42.93 25.36
CA SER A 73 -2.50 -43.00 25.94
C SER A 73 -3.49 -43.60 24.95
N LEU A 74 -3.38 -44.92 24.74
CA LEU A 74 -4.31 -45.72 23.95
C LEU A 74 -5.16 -46.62 24.85
N ASP A 75 -6.44 -46.74 24.54
CA ASP A 75 -7.31 -47.71 25.21
C ASP A 75 -7.04 -49.16 24.74
N SER A 76 -7.63 -50.14 25.41
CA SER A 76 -7.42 -51.57 25.10
C SER A 76 -7.90 -51.96 23.69
N LEU A 77 -8.96 -51.32 23.18
CA LEU A 77 -9.48 -51.57 21.82
C LEU A 77 -8.56 -50.97 20.77
N GLN A 78 -8.01 -49.78 21.00
CA GLN A 78 -7.06 -49.11 20.12
C GLN A 78 -5.73 -49.87 20.06
N LEU A 79 -5.22 -50.33 21.21
CA LEU A 79 -4.03 -51.18 21.28
C LEU A 79 -4.21 -52.50 20.52
N SER A 80 -5.42 -53.08 20.53
CA SER A 80 -5.70 -54.32 19.79
C SER A 80 -5.63 -54.18 18.26
N LYS A 81 -5.67 -52.94 17.74
CA LYS A 81 -5.53 -52.62 16.31
C LYS A 81 -4.08 -52.43 15.88
N GLU A 82 -3.11 -52.65 16.78
CA GLU A 82 -1.69 -52.59 16.47
C GLU A 82 -1.30 -53.69 15.47
N LYS A 83 -0.64 -53.28 14.39
CA LYS A 83 0.07 -54.20 13.49
C LYS A 83 1.58 -54.00 13.66
N LYS A 84 2.27 -55.05 14.09
CA LYS A 84 3.72 -55.02 14.26
C LYS A 84 4.45 -55.33 12.96
N ILE A 85 5.48 -54.53 12.68
CA ILE A 85 6.36 -54.67 11.53
C ILE A 85 7.79 -54.76 12.07
N GLU A 86 8.51 -55.81 11.69
CA GLU A 86 9.94 -55.94 11.99
C GLU A 86 10.76 -55.13 10.99
N TYR A 87 11.68 -54.29 11.49
CA TYR A 87 12.57 -53.49 10.66
C TYR A 87 13.92 -53.29 11.36
N ALA A 88 15.01 -53.72 10.71
CA ALA A 88 16.38 -53.60 11.23
C ALA A 88 16.55 -54.03 12.71
N GLY A 89 15.86 -55.11 13.10
CA GLY A 89 15.90 -55.65 14.47
C GLY A 89 15.16 -54.81 15.53
N LYS A 90 14.28 -53.92 15.09
CA LYS A 90 13.36 -53.13 15.94
C LYS A 90 11.93 -53.34 15.46
N SER A 91 10.98 -53.22 16.38
CA SER A 91 9.56 -53.28 16.07
C SER A 91 9.00 -51.88 15.76
N ILE A 92 8.25 -51.79 14.68
CA ILE A 92 7.41 -50.65 14.32
C ILE A 92 5.95 -51.05 14.54
N SER A 93 5.24 -50.28 15.33
CA SER A 93 3.79 -50.42 15.56
C SER A 93 3.05 -49.53 14.55
N GLU A 94 2.32 -50.13 13.62
CA GLU A 94 1.37 -49.44 12.73
C GLU A 94 -0.01 -49.42 13.39
N PHE A 95 -0.61 -48.23 13.49
CA PHE A 95 -1.95 -48.01 14.00
C PHE A 95 -2.82 -47.39 12.93
N ASN A 96 -3.96 -48.01 12.62
CA ASN A 96 -5.02 -47.41 11.80
C ASN A 96 -6.23 -47.11 12.69
N LEU A 97 -6.35 -45.85 13.12
CA LEU A 97 -7.35 -45.37 14.06
C LEU A 97 -8.13 -44.21 13.43
N GLU A 98 -9.46 -44.31 13.43
CA GLU A 98 -10.37 -43.29 12.88
C GLU A 98 -10.06 -42.87 11.42
N GLY A 99 -9.64 -43.83 10.60
CA GLY A 99 -9.33 -43.60 9.19
C GLY A 99 -7.97 -42.96 8.94
N PHE A 100 -7.14 -42.80 9.97
CA PHE A 100 -5.79 -42.25 9.90
C PHE A 100 -4.75 -43.29 10.32
N THR A 101 -3.65 -43.36 9.59
CA THR A 101 -2.54 -44.29 9.87
C THR A 101 -1.36 -43.53 10.44
N PHE A 102 -0.80 -44.04 11.54
CA PHE A 102 0.48 -43.58 12.06
C PHE A 102 1.33 -44.76 12.54
N TYR A 103 2.62 -44.51 12.63
CA TYR A 103 3.64 -45.48 12.96
C TYR A 103 4.35 -45.04 14.23
N THR A 104 4.65 -45.98 15.12
CA THR A 104 5.47 -45.70 16.30
C THR A 104 6.58 -46.72 16.47
N THR A 105 7.67 -46.31 17.10
CA THR A 105 8.71 -47.23 17.59
C THR A 105 9.17 -46.81 18.98
N LEU A 106 9.61 -47.79 19.77
CA LEU A 106 10.18 -47.56 21.09
C LEU A 106 11.69 -47.78 21.02
N LEU A 107 12.45 -46.71 21.26
CA LEU A 107 13.91 -46.75 21.35
C LEU A 107 14.31 -46.36 22.78
N ASN A 108 14.86 -47.32 23.52
CA ASN A 108 15.20 -47.17 24.93
C ASN A 108 13.97 -46.82 25.79
N ARG A 109 13.82 -45.56 26.23
CA ARG A 109 12.68 -45.07 27.05
C ARG A 109 11.83 -44.02 26.33
N VAL A 110 12.10 -43.80 25.05
CA VAL A 110 11.49 -42.74 24.25
C VAL A 110 10.72 -43.38 23.10
N ARG A 111 9.47 -42.95 22.95
CA ARG A 111 8.61 -43.32 21.85
C ARG A 111 8.68 -42.25 20.77
N ILE A 112 8.85 -42.68 19.54
CA ILE A 112 8.80 -41.83 18.35
C ILE A 112 7.56 -42.23 17.57
N ALA A 113 6.74 -41.25 17.20
CA ALA A 113 5.54 -41.43 16.39
C ALA A 113 5.59 -40.52 15.16
N SER A 114 5.05 -40.97 14.03
CA SER A 114 4.95 -40.21 12.78
C SER A 114 3.85 -40.79 11.91
N GLU A 115 3.20 -39.96 11.10
CA GLU A 115 2.35 -40.39 9.99
C GLU A 115 3.13 -41.09 8.87
N SER A 116 4.46 -40.94 8.84
CA SER A 116 5.34 -41.56 7.85
C SER A 116 6.13 -42.75 8.40
N LYS A 117 5.90 -43.92 7.82
CA LYS A 117 6.70 -45.13 8.10
C LYS A 117 8.18 -44.89 7.83
N LEU A 118 8.50 -44.13 6.77
CA LEU A 118 9.86 -43.88 6.34
C LEU A 118 10.65 -43.05 7.37
N ILE A 119 10.00 -42.13 8.08
CA ILE A 119 10.62 -41.40 9.21
C ILE A 119 10.99 -42.37 10.33
N ILE A 120 10.07 -43.26 10.70
CA ILE A 120 10.34 -44.27 11.74
C ILE A 120 11.49 -45.20 11.34
N GLU A 121 11.51 -45.67 10.10
CA GLU A 121 12.60 -46.47 9.54
C GLU A 121 13.95 -45.72 9.56
N ASN A 122 13.95 -44.43 9.20
CA ASN A 122 15.13 -43.57 9.26
C ASN A 122 15.68 -43.41 10.67
N VAL A 123 14.79 -43.16 11.65
CA VAL A 123 15.17 -43.03 13.06
C VAL A 123 15.79 -44.33 13.58
N ILE A 124 15.21 -45.49 13.25
CA ILE A 124 15.77 -46.80 13.62
C ILE A 124 17.16 -47.00 13.00
N ARG A 125 17.33 -46.70 11.70
CA ARG A 125 18.63 -46.79 11.02
C ARG A 125 19.67 -45.89 11.68
N ALA A 126 19.33 -44.64 11.94
CA ALA A 126 20.22 -43.67 12.59
C ALA A 126 20.63 -44.15 13.99
N HIS A 127 19.68 -44.64 14.78
CA HIS A 127 19.94 -45.19 16.12
C HIS A 127 20.86 -46.41 16.06
N ASN A 128 20.59 -47.39 15.18
CA ASN A 128 21.37 -48.61 15.06
C ASN A 128 22.80 -48.35 14.56
N ASN A 129 22.97 -47.37 13.67
CA ASN A 129 24.27 -47.01 13.10
C ASN A 129 25.09 -46.05 13.98
N GLN A 130 24.71 -45.85 15.24
CA GLN A 130 25.37 -44.93 16.18
C GLN A 130 25.54 -43.52 15.58
N PHE A 131 24.42 -42.91 15.21
CA PHE A 131 24.35 -41.56 14.65
C PHE A 131 25.38 -40.59 15.26
N LYS A 132 26.16 -39.93 14.39
CA LYS A 132 27.10 -38.90 14.81
C LYS A 132 26.34 -37.62 15.14
N PHE A 133 26.28 -37.30 16.42
CA PHE A 133 25.59 -36.13 16.94
C PHE A 133 26.13 -34.81 16.36
N ASP A 134 25.23 -33.88 16.08
CA ASP A 134 25.57 -32.50 15.77
C ASP A 134 25.81 -31.71 17.07
N ALA A 135 27.08 -31.42 17.37
CA ALA A 135 27.46 -30.68 18.57
C ALA A 135 26.89 -29.25 18.59
N ILE A 136 26.57 -28.66 17.44
CA ILE A 136 25.99 -27.31 17.38
C ILE A 136 24.53 -27.33 17.75
N PHE A 137 23.79 -28.33 17.27
CA PHE A 137 22.39 -28.51 17.68
C PHE A 137 22.29 -28.60 19.20
N TYR A 138 23.20 -29.33 19.86
CA TYR A 138 23.19 -29.40 21.33
C TYR A 138 23.51 -28.07 22.02
N LYS A 139 24.36 -27.23 21.42
CA LYS A 139 24.58 -25.86 21.91
C LYS A 139 23.34 -24.99 21.71
N ALA A 140 22.65 -25.16 20.59
CA ALA A 140 21.40 -24.47 20.28
C ALA A 140 20.31 -24.86 21.29
N HIS A 141 20.12 -26.16 21.50
CA HIS A 141 19.25 -26.73 22.51
C HIS A 141 19.54 -26.19 23.92
N LYS A 142 20.80 -26.17 24.32
CA LYS A 142 21.22 -25.61 25.61
C LYS A 142 21.05 -24.10 25.77
N ALA A 143 20.98 -23.37 24.66
CA ALA A 143 20.81 -21.92 24.68
C ALA A 143 19.33 -21.52 24.80
N ALA A 144 18.41 -22.43 24.47
CA ALA A 144 16.99 -22.24 24.64
C ALA A 144 16.62 -22.23 26.13
N THR A 145 15.72 -21.33 26.51
CA THR A 145 15.28 -21.14 27.90
C THR A 145 13.78 -21.01 28.04
N GLY A 146 13.04 -20.97 26.93
CA GLY A 146 11.60 -20.79 26.90
C GLY A 146 10.83 -22.10 27.03
N ASN A 147 9.58 -22.01 27.50
CA ASN A 147 8.65 -23.15 27.58
C ASN A 147 8.37 -23.79 26.21
N SER A 148 8.48 -22.99 25.14
CA SER A 148 8.33 -23.41 23.75
C SER A 148 9.53 -22.89 22.94
N SER A 149 10.34 -23.82 22.45
CA SER A 149 11.61 -23.50 21.80
C SER A 149 11.69 -24.09 20.40
N LEU A 150 11.96 -23.27 19.40
CA LEU A 150 12.05 -23.64 17.99
C LEU A 150 13.52 -23.72 17.54
N PHE A 151 13.86 -24.83 16.92
CA PHE A 151 15.18 -25.09 16.34
C PHE A 151 15.07 -25.29 14.83
N ILE A 152 15.78 -24.45 14.07
CA ILE A 152 15.80 -24.47 12.62
C ILE A 152 17.23 -24.71 12.15
N ASN A 153 17.42 -25.77 11.38
CA ASN A 153 18.66 -25.97 10.62
C ASN A 153 18.61 -25.02 9.42
N LEU A 154 19.45 -23.97 9.45
CA LEU A 154 19.46 -22.91 8.44
C LEU A 154 20.02 -23.39 7.09
N GLU A 155 20.80 -24.47 7.06
CA GLU A 155 21.30 -25.07 5.82
C GLU A 155 20.17 -25.84 5.08
N GLU A 156 19.21 -26.36 5.85
CA GLU A 156 18.07 -27.15 5.35
C GLU A 156 16.73 -26.36 5.35
N ALA A 157 16.73 -25.11 5.82
CA ALA A 157 15.50 -24.32 5.99
C ALA A 157 14.75 -24.09 4.68
N HIS A 158 15.44 -24.17 3.54
CA HIS A 158 14.84 -24.03 2.22
C HIS A 158 13.78 -25.10 1.91
N TYR A 159 13.86 -26.29 2.52
CA TYR A 159 12.82 -27.31 2.38
C TYR A 159 11.47 -26.90 2.97
N LEU A 160 11.41 -25.87 3.82
CA LEU A 160 10.17 -25.38 4.42
C LEU A 160 9.33 -24.49 3.49
N TYR A 161 9.91 -24.02 2.38
CA TYR A 161 9.25 -23.05 1.51
C TYR A 161 9.50 -23.26 0.00
N LYS A 162 10.43 -24.14 -0.39
CA LYS A 162 10.83 -24.30 -1.80
C LYS A 162 9.74 -24.88 -2.71
N ASN A 163 8.72 -25.53 -2.16
CA ASN A 163 7.63 -26.14 -2.94
C ASN A 163 6.37 -25.25 -2.95
N GLU A 164 6.32 -24.29 -2.03
CA GLU A 164 5.23 -23.35 -1.81
C GLU A 164 5.41 -22.07 -2.65
N PHE A 165 6.65 -21.78 -3.06
CA PHE A 165 6.99 -20.55 -3.79
C PHE A 165 7.93 -20.82 -4.98
N ASP A 166 7.60 -20.27 -6.16
CA ASP A 166 8.38 -20.46 -7.41
C ASP A 166 9.67 -19.62 -7.46
N GLN A 167 9.69 -18.46 -6.79
CA GLN A 167 10.77 -17.47 -6.92
C GLN A 167 11.26 -16.89 -5.58
N LEU A 168 10.84 -17.45 -4.46
CA LEU A 168 11.26 -16.96 -3.14
C LEU A 168 12.70 -17.41 -2.82
N SER A 169 13.61 -16.45 -2.75
CA SER A 169 15.00 -16.68 -2.34
C SER A 169 15.43 -15.67 -1.28
N PRO A 170 15.35 -16.02 0.02
CA PRO A 170 15.75 -15.12 1.12
C PRO A 170 17.28 -15.08 1.24
N LYS A 171 17.98 -14.54 0.23
CA LYS A 171 19.45 -14.50 0.15
C LYS A 171 20.11 -13.82 1.36
N SER A 172 19.42 -12.88 2.00
CA SER A 172 19.89 -12.22 3.23
C SER A 172 19.99 -13.17 4.43
N LEU A 173 19.11 -14.18 4.50
CA LEU A 173 19.08 -15.17 5.58
C LEU A 173 20.04 -16.35 5.32
N GLN A 174 20.39 -16.60 4.06
CA GLN A 174 21.31 -17.67 3.68
C GLN A 174 22.71 -17.42 4.22
N GLY A 175 23.30 -18.44 4.85
CA GLY A 175 24.67 -18.39 5.35
C GLY A 175 24.87 -17.55 6.62
N LEU A 176 23.79 -17.22 7.35
CA LEU A 176 23.89 -16.56 8.65
C LEU A 176 24.48 -17.49 9.73
N GLY A 177 24.17 -18.78 9.71
CA GLY A 177 24.69 -19.77 10.64
C GLY A 177 24.25 -21.18 10.26
N LYS A 178 24.44 -22.14 11.17
CA LYS A 178 24.00 -23.53 10.98
C LYS A 178 22.67 -23.80 11.67
N TRP A 179 22.55 -23.39 12.93
CA TRP A 179 21.33 -23.57 13.71
C TRP A 179 20.84 -22.23 14.23
N LEU A 180 19.53 -22.03 14.14
CA LEU A 180 18.78 -20.99 14.81
C LEU A 180 17.98 -21.63 15.94
N SER A 181 18.17 -21.16 17.16
CA SER A 181 17.37 -21.48 18.35
C SER A 181 16.57 -20.25 18.73
N LEU A 182 15.27 -20.41 18.92
CA LEU A 182 14.33 -19.35 19.28
C LEU A 182 13.43 -19.79 20.43
N ASP A 183 13.33 -18.98 21.46
CA ASP A 183 12.27 -19.05 22.45
C ASP A 183 11.08 -18.23 21.91
N LEU A 184 9.89 -18.82 21.89
CA LEU A 184 8.66 -18.19 21.39
C LEU A 184 7.88 -17.54 22.55
N ASP A 185 7.42 -16.31 22.34
CA ASP A 185 6.53 -15.60 23.26
C ASP A 185 5.31 -15.09 22.49
N VAL A 186 4.18 -15.77 22.70
CA VAL A 186 2.89 -15.47 22.06
C VAL A 186 2.00 -14.60 22.99
N SER A 187 2.54 -14.15 24.13
CA SER A 187 1.76 -13.42 25.13
C SER A 187 1.32 -12.02 24.64
N ARG A 188 0.12 -11.61 25.05
CA ARG A 188 -0.44 -10.26 24.83
C ARG A 188 -0.69 -9.89 23.36
N GLY A 189 -0.89 -10.88 22.49
CA GLY A 189 -1.37 -10.69 21.11
C GLY A 189 -0.31 -10.35 20.07
N ASN A 190 0.94 -10.07 20.47
CA ASN A 190 2.09 -10.01 19.56
C ASN A 190 2.70 -11.40 19.40
N LEU A 191 3.32 -11.68 18.24
CA LEU A 191 4.15 -12.86 18.08
C LEU A 191 5.61 -12.43 18.22
N LYS A 192 6.26 -12.80 19.32
CA LYS A 192 7.65 -12.45 19.61
C LYS A 192 8.52 -13.69 19.66
N TRP A 193 9.79 -13.50 19.34
CA TRP A 193 10.81 -14.51 19.55
C TRP A 193 12.15 -13.88 19.92
N SER A 194 12.92 -14.61 20.71
CA SER A 194 14.29 -14.26 21.08
C SER A 194 15.15 -15.52 21.08
N GLY A 195 16.41 -15.43 20.70
CA GLY A 195 17.30 -16.58 20.73
C GLY A 195 18.65 -16.33 20.08
N VAL A 196 19.24 -17.37 19.50
CA VAL A 196 20.62 -17.35 18.99
C VAL A 196 20.80 -18.06 17.66
N ILE A 197 21.66 -17.47 16.81
CA ILE A 197 22.26 -18.12 15.64
C ILE A 197 23.63 -18.66 16.03
N LEU A 198 23.87 -19.94 15.73
CA LEU A 198 25.10 -20.64 16.05
C LEU A 198 25.78 -21.18 14.79
N SER A 199 27.11 -21.08 14.74
CA SER A 199 27.97 -21.58 13.65
C SER A 199 29.16 -22.38 14.19
N GLN A 200 29.69 -23.30 13.38
CA GLN A 200 30.95 -24.02 13.63
C GLN A 200 32.12 -23.34 12.91
N GLU A 201 31.82 -22.72 11.78
CA GLU A 201 32.79 -22.15 10.86
C GLU A 201 32.92 -20.66 11.13
N SER A 202 34.15 -20.16 11.10
CA SER A 202 34.43 -18.73 11.14
C SER A 202 33.95 -17.99 9.88
N SER A 203 33.65 -18.71 8.80
CA SER A 203 33.23 -18.19 7.49
C SER A 203 31.72 -18.22 7.30
N LYS A 204 30.99 -17.41 8.07
CA LYS A 204 29.56 -17.15 7.87
C LYS A 204 29.30 -15.65 7.84
N LYS A 205 28.18 -15.24 7.22
CA LYS A 205 27.83 -13.82 7.01
C LYS A 205 27.82 -13.02 8.31
N ILE A 206 27.27 -13.58 9.38
CA ILE A 206 27.15 -12.88 10.67
C ILE A 206 28.51 -12.60 11.33
N HIS A 207 29.52 -13.44 11.06
CA HIS A 207 30.88 -13.25 11.57
C HIS A 207 31.61 -12.07 10.91
N LEU A 208 31.08 -11.50 9.82
CA LEU A 208 31.65 -10.30 9.22
C LEU A 208 31.60 -9.10 10.17
N PHE A 209 30.67 -9.10 11.12
CA PHE A 209 30.53 -8.07 12.15
C PHE A 209 31.41 -8.29 13.39
N LYS A 210 32.24 -9.33 13.42
CA LYS A 210 33.08 -9.62 14.60
C LYS A 210 34.02 -8.44 14.90
N GLY A 211 33.99 -7.94 16.14
CA GLY A 211 34.79 -6.80 16.56
C GLY A 211 34.25 -5.44 16.10
N THR A 212 33.04 -5.39 15.54
CA THR A 212 32.26 -4.15 15.35
C THR A 212 31.11 -4.12 16.33
N SER A 213 30.65 -2.91 16.67
CA SER A 213 29.42 -2.69 17.45
C SER A 213 28.36 -2.09 16.54
N PRO A 214 27.07 -2.41 16.71
CA PRO A 214 26.02 -1.79 15.95
C PRO A 214 25.70 -0.37 16.46
N THR A 215 25.15 0.44 15.59
CA THR A 215 24.54 1.75 15.84
C THR A 215 23.02 1.67 15.71
N SER A 216 22.33 2.78 16.00
CA SER A 216 20.89 2.85 15.76
C SER A 216 20.59 2.73 14.26
N PHE A 217 19.58 1.93 13.89
CA PHE A 217 19.16 1.81 12.50
C PHE A 217 18.24 2.98 12.12
N ARG A 218 18.45 3.58 10.95
CA ARG A 218 17.75 4.78 10.47
C ARG A 218 17.15 4.63 9.07
N LEU A 219 17.33 3.50 8.39
CA LEU A 219 16.70 3.25 7.08
C LEU A 219 15.15 3.40 7.08
N HIS A 220 14.52 3.23 8.24
CA HIS A 220 13.09 3.44 8.42
C HIS A 220 12.65 4.91 8.23
N GLU A 221 13.57 5.88 8.33
CA GLU A 221 13.33 7.32 8.13
C GLU A 221 12.98 7.68 6.69
N VAL A 222 13.45 6.87 5.73
CA VAL A 222 13.25 7.08 4.29
C VAL A 222 12.49 5.93 3.62
N THR A 223 12.24 4.82 4.32
CA THR A 223 11.51 3.67 3.76
C THR A 223 10.01 3.98 3.66
N PRO A 224 9.38 3.95 2.46
CA PRO A 224 7.95 4.19 2.33
C PRO A 224 7.08 3.16 3.06
N THR A 225 5.91 3.57 3.56
CA THR A 225 4.96 2.66 4.23
C THR A 225 4.34 1.61 3.31
N ASN A 226 4.35 1.84 1.99
CA ASN A 226 3.91 0.86 0.99
C ASN A 226 5.06 0.00 0.43
N ALA A 227 6.30 0.19 0.90
CA ALA A 227 7.41 -0.67 0.53
C ALA A 227 7.22 -2.09 1.09
N THR A 228 7.86 -3.08 0.46
CA THR A 228 7.96 -4.43 1.05
C THR A 228 8.67 -4.37 2.40
N GLY A 229 9.66 -3.48 2.52
CA GLY A 229 10.45 -3.27 3.74
C GLY A 229 11.89 -2.89 3.41
N PHE A 230 12.73 -2.92 4.44
CA PHE A 230 14.15 -2.66 4.35
C PHE A 230 14.98 -3.72 5.07
N MET A 231 16.24 -3.81 4.67
CA MET A 231 17.31 -4.47 5.42
C MET A 231 18.39 -3.44 5.71
N SER A 232 18.71 -3.22 6.97
CA SER A 232 19.79 -2.36 7.44
C SER A 232 20.96 -3.19 7.96
N LEU A 233 22.19 -2.77 7.64
CA LEU A 233 23.45 -3.29 8.13
C LEU A 233 24.18 -2.17 8.86
N SER A 234 24.40 -2.36 10.15
CA SER A 234 25.03 -1.36 11.01
C SER A 234 26.34 -1.87 11.61
N PHE A 235 27.34 -0.99 11.69
CA PHE A 235 28.68 -1.31 12.15
C PHE A 235 29.45 -0.05 12.61
N SER A 236 30.32 -0.22 13.59
CA SER A 236 31.16 0.86 14.12
C SER A 236 32.45 1.10 13.32
N SER A 237 32.87 0.14 12.48
CA SER A 237 34.13 0.23 11.72
C SER A 237 34.05 -0.53 10.40
N PHE A 238 34.03 0.23 9.29
CA PHE A 238 34.12 -0.33 7.95
C PHE A 238 35.46 -1.06 7.72
N GLU A 239 36.56 -0.53 8.26
CA GLU A 239 37.87 -1.17 8.16
C GLU A 239 37.88 -2.59 8.77
N THR A 240 37.31 -2.75 9.97
CA THR A 240 37.18 -4.06 10.63
C THR A 240 36.28 -4.99 9.83
N LEU A 241 35.14 -4.50 9.33
CA LEU A 241 34.24 -5.26 8.45
C LEU A 241 35.02 -5.79 7.22
N GLN A 242 35.85 -4.95 6.60
CA GLN A 242 36.64 -5.30 5.43
C GLN A 242 37.77 -6.29 5.74
N LYS A 243 38.43 -6.19 6.90
CA LYS A 243 39.38 -7.20 7.38
C LYS A 243 38.71 -8.56 7.57
N ASN A 244 37.51 -8.57 8.14
CA ASN A 244 36.73 -9.79 8.31
C ASN A 244 36.35 -10.39 6.95
N ARG A 245 35.90 -9.56 5.99
CA ARG A 245 35.63 -10.01 4.61
C ARG A 245 36.85 -10.64 3.94
N ALA A 246 38.01 -9.99 4.02
CA ALA A 246 39.26 -10.50 3.46
C ALA A 246 39.67 -11.84 4.10
N SER A 247 39.52 -11.98 5.42
CA SER A 247 39.82 -13.25 6.12
C SER A 247 38.89 -14.41 5.73
N GLN A 248 37.72 -14.11 5.16
CA GLN A 248 36.78 -15.07 4.60
C GLN A 248 36.88 -15.20 3.06
N ASN A 249 37.95 -14.67 2.44
CA ASN A 249 38.19 -14.70 1.00
C ASN A 249 37.15 -13.97 0.12
N TYR A 250 36.43 -12.99 0.68
CA TYR A 250 35.60 -12.10 -0.13
C TYR A 250 36.46 -10.98 -0.74
N SER A 251 36.45 -10.86 -2.06
CA SER A 251 37.31 -9.93 -2.82
C SER A 251 36.56 -8.87 -3.63
N ALA A 252 35.22 -8.90 -3.64
CA ALA A 252 34.42 -7.90 -4.35
C ALA A 252 34.62 -6.51 -3.73
N THR A 253 34.89 -5.51 -4.59
CA THR A 253 35.18 -4.12 -4.25
C THR A 253 34.60 -3.19 -5.32
N SER A 254 34.34 -1.93 -4.96
CA SER A 254 33.88 -0.87 -5.86
C SER A 254 34.84 0.32 -5.87
N SER A 255 34.77 1.15 -6.92
CA SER A 255 35.41 2.46 -6.95
C SER A 255 34.90 3.40 -5.85
N PHE A 256 33.70 3.13 -5.32
CA PHE A 256 33.02 3.89 -4.27
C PHE A 256 33.49 3.54 -2.84
N LYS A 257 34.46 2.62 -2.69
CA LYS A 257 34.88 2.07 -1.39
C LYS A 257 35.23 3.13 -0.33
N SER A 258 35.88 4.22 -0.74
CA SER A 258 36.31 5.29 0.18
C SER A 258 35.14 6.03 0.84
N LEU A 259 33.95 6.02 0.23
CA LEU A 259 32.76 6.66 0.78
C LEU A 259 32.33 6.02 2.11
N PHE A 260 32.53 4.71 2.22
CA PHE A 260 32.10 3.93 3.37
C PHE A 260 33.01 4.08 4.60
N GLU A 261 34.14 4.79 4.50
CA GLU A 261 35.04 5.05 5.63
C GLU A 261 34.38 5.89 6.73
N ASN A 262 33.44 6.78 6.36
CA ASN A 262 32.67 7.62 7.29
C ASN A 262 31.21 7.18 7.45
N THR A 263 30.91 5.93 7.10
CA THR A 263 29.57 5.35 7.14
C THR A 263 29.46 4.36 8.30
N ASN A 264 28.34 4.37 9.00
CA ASN A 264 28.03 3.41 10.08
C ASN A 264 26.77 2.57 9.80
N GLU A 265 26.02 2.89 8.76
CA GLU A 265 24.85 2.14 8.32
C GLU A 265 24.76 2.14 6.80
N VAL A 266 24.52 0.97 6.23
CA VAL A 266 24.11 0.81 4.82
C VAL A 266 22.94 -0.16 4.75
N GLY A 267 22.19 -0.14 3.65
CA GLY A 267 21.16 -1.15 3.49
C GLY A 267 20.42 -1.06 2.17
N ALA A 268 19.34 -1.82 2.10
CA ALA A 268 18.50 -1.93 0.92
C ALA A 268 17.02 -1.78 1.30
N ILE A 269 16.33 -0.94 0.55
CA ILE A 269 14.88 -0.73 0.59
C ILE A 269 14.31 -1.39 -0.66
N GLN A 270 13.28 -2.21 -0.49
CA GLN A 270 12.54 -2.78 -1.61
C GLN A 270 11.16 -2.13 -1.72
N LEU A 271 10.97 -1.36 -2.79
CA LEU A 271 9.70 -0.68 -3.08
C LEU A 271 8.62 -1.68 -3.52
N GLU A 272 7.37 -1.24 -3.50
CA GLU A 272 6.18 -2.04 -3.83
C GLU A 272 6.24 -2.68 -5.24
N ASN A 273 6.82 -1.96 -6.20
CA ASN A 273 7.01 -2.43 -7.59
C ASN A 273 8.20 -3.39 -7.74
N GLY A 274 8.91 -3.71 -6.66
CA GLY A 274 10.08 -4.57 -6.63
C GLY A 274 11.41 -3.84 -6.91
N ALA A 275 11.39 -2.55 -7.25
CA ALA A 275 12.60 -1.75 -7.40
C ALA A 275 13.39 -1.67 -6.09
N LEU A 276 14.71 -1.56 -6.20
CA LEU A 276 15.63 -1.51 -5.08
C LEU A 276 16.24 -0.11 -4.99
N VAL A 277 16.21 0.47 -3.79
CA VAL A 277 17.00 1.64 -3.43
C VAL A 277 18.00 1.22 -2.36
N TYR A 278 19.28 1.46 -2.59
CA TYR A 278 20.30 1.22 -1.58
C TYR A 278 20.65 2.52 -0.89
N ASP A 279 20.85 2.45 0.41
CA ASP A 279 21.09 3.63 1.25
C ASP A 279 22.44 3.49 1.94
N MET A 280 23.14 4.60 2.11
CA MET A 280 24.22 4.75 3.07
C MET A 280 24.00 5.99 3.93
N ILE A 281 24.27 5.86 5.22
CA ILE A 281 24.15 6.96 6.17
C ILE A 281 25.54 7.45 6.49
N SER A 282 25.83 8.67 6.06
CA SER A 282 27.14 9.29 6.25
C SER A 282 27.18 10.12 7.54
N ASN A 283 28.27 10.00 8.29
CA ASN A 283 28.56 10.89 9.41
C ASN A 283 29.11 12.26 8.95
N ASN A 284 29.47 12.41 7.67
CA ASN A 284 29.94 13.66 7.08
C ASN A 284 29.40 13.84 5.66
N VAL A 285 28.17 14.34 5.58
CA VAL A 285 27.42 14.52 4.32
C VAL A 285 28.19 15.36 3.31
N THR A 286 28.77 16.49 3.72
CA THR A 286 29.51 17.39 2.81
C THR A 286 30.70 16.68 2.18
N GLN A 287 31.52 16.00 2.99
CA GLN A 287 32.70 15.31 2.47
C GLN A 287 32.34 14.12 1.56
N ALA A 288 31.29 13.38 1.91
CA ALA A 288 30.80 12.26 1.09
C ALA A 288 30.26 12.76 -0.26
N LEU A 289 29.47 13.83 -0.25
CA LEU A 289 28.95 14.45 -1.47
C LEU A 289 30.06 15.03 -2.35
N ASP A 290 31.02 15.75 -1.77
CA ASP A 290 32.17 16.30 -2.51
C ASP A 290 32.98 15.19 -3.20
N SER A 291 33.12 14.03 -2.54
CA SER A 291 33.80 12.87 -3.11
C SER A 291 33.02 12.25 -4.27
N LEU A 292 31.69 12.17 -4.16
CA LEU A 292 30.81 11.65 -5.21
C LEU A 292 30.76 12.58 -6.43
N LYS A 293 30.72 13.90 -6.23
CA LYS A 293 30.71 14.90 -7.31
C LYS A 293 31.90 14.82 -8.26
N VAL A 294 33.01 14.19 -7.86
CA VAL A 294 34.16 13.96 -8.75
C VAL A 294 33.88 12.89 -9.81
N ILE A 295 32.96 11.97 -9.52
CA ILE A 295 32.65 10.80 -10.35
C ILE A 295 31.20 10.76 -10.84
N SER A 296 30.44 11.84 -10.61
CA SER A 296 29.04 11.97 -10.98
C SER A 296 28.75 13.35 -11.57
N GLU A 297 27.67 13.45 -12.34
CA GLU A 297 27.19 14.71 -12.92
C GLU A 297 25.82 15.07 -12.32
N GLU A 298 25.51 16.36 -12.20
CA GLU A 298 24.16 16.80 -11.85
C GLU A 298 23.25 16.52 -13.04
N GLU A 299 22.34 15.55 -12.89
CA GLU A 299 21.43 15.09 -13.95
C GLU A 299 20.19 15.98 -14.00
N SER A 300 19.58 16.18 -12.83
CA SER A 300 18.33 16.93 -12.70
C SER A 300 18.10 17.41 -11.26
N SER A 301 17.07 18.24 -11.07
CA SER A 301 16.54 18.56 -9.76
C SER A 301 15.10 18.05 -9.68
N PHE A 302 14.79 17.31 -8.63
CA PHE A 302 13.43 16.91 -8.31
C PHE A 302 13.02 17.59 -7.00
N ARG A 303 12.09 18.56 -7.12
CA ARG A 303 11.67 19.42 -6.00
C ARG A 303 12.87 20.12 -5.37
N ASN A 304 13.19 19.81 -4.11
CA ASN A 304 14.30 20.42 -3.37
C ASN A 304 15.57 19.55 -3.36
N GLN A 305 15.60 18.44 -4.10
CA GLN A 305 16.73 17.52 -4.14
C GLN A 305 17.38 17.49 -5.51
N THR A 306 18.72 17.46 -5.52
CA THR A 306 19.50 17.22 -6.73
C THR A 306 19.65 15.73 -6.95
N ILE A 307 19.44 15.28 -8.19
CA ILE A 307 19.70 13.93 -8.64
C ILE A 307 21.00 13.95 -9.45
N TYR A 308 21.91 13.06 -9.06
CA TYR A 308 23.22 12.89 -9.67
C TYR A 308 23.26 11.59 -10.45
N SER A 309 23.85 11.59 -11.64
CA SER A 309 24.07 10.40 -12.46
C SER A 309 25.55 10.02 -12.52
N PHE A 310 25.81 8.73 -12.74
CA PHE A 310 27.14 8.18 -12.93
C PHE A 310 27.08 6.89 -13.75
N GLU A 311 28.22 6.45 -14.27
CA GLU A 311 28.31 5.21 -15.05
C GLU A 311 27.85 3.98 -14.23
N PRO A 312 26.95 3.12 -14.76
CA PRO A 312 26.34 2.04 -13.98
C PRO A 312 27.34 1.10 -13.27
N GLU A 313 27.41 1.18 -11.94
CA GLU A 313 28.40 0.48 -11.11
C GLU A 313 27.79 -0.26 -9.91
N ASN A 314 28.46 -1.33 -9.46
CA ASN A 314 28.14 -2.05 -8.23
C ASN A 314 28.64 -1.29 -6.98
N VAL A 315 28.05 -0.12 -6.68
CA VAL A 315 28.46 0.79 -5.58
C VAL A 315 28.72 0.07 -4.25
N PHE A 316 27.88 -0.91 -3.91
CA PHE A 316 27.93 -1.63 -2.61
C PHE A 316 28.64 -2.98 -2.65
N ALA A 317 29.50 -3.24 -3.67
CA ALA A 317 30.23 -4.50 -3.80
C ALA A 317 31.09 -4.84 -2.56
N ASP A 318 31.56 -3.83 -1.83
CA ASP A 318 32.29 -3.94 -0.57
C ASP A 318 31.48 -4.50 0.60
N PHE A 319 30.17 -4.69 0.44
CA PHE A 319 29.29 -5.33 1.43
C PHE A 319 28.91 -6.76 1.05
N SER A 320 29.35 -7.27 -0.09
CA SER A 320 29.07 -8.66 -0.47
C SER A 320 29.76 -9.64 0.50
N PRO A 321 29.08 -10.68 1.03
CA PRO A 321 27.77 -11.19 0.63
C PRO A 321 26.58 -10.74 1.51
N LEU A 322 26.75 -9.72 2.35
CA LEU A 322 25.66 -9.16 3.17
C LEU A 322 24.63 -8.45 2.28
N LEU A 323 25.10 -7.64 1.34
CA LEU A 323 24.29 -7.06 0.27
C LEU A 323 24.50 -7.78 -1.06
N SER A 324 23.45 -7.78 -1.90
CA SER A 324 23.54 -8.28 -3.27
C SER A 324 24.21 -7.24 -4.16
N ASN A 325 25.01 -7.71 -5.13
CA ASN A 325 25.66 -6.82 -6.08
C ASN A 325 24.65 -6.40 -7.17
N HIS A 326 24.09 -5.21 -7.02
CA HIS A 326 23.28 -4.56 -8.05
C HIS A 326 24.04 -3.35 -8.60
N LYS A 327 23.83 -3.07 -9.89
CA LYS A 327 24.32 -1.84 -10.51
C LYS A 327 23.34 -0.70 -10.28
N PHE A 328 23.86 0.44 -9.87
CA PHE A 328 23.15 1.70 -9.73
C PHE A 328 23.76 2.71 -10.70
N ALA A 329 22.96 3.69 -11.10
CA ALA A 329 23.38 4.72 -12.06
C ALA A 329 23.04 6.14 -11.59
N VAL A 330 22.20 6.27 -10.56
CA VAL A 330 21.80 7.56 -10.01
C VAL A 330 21.83 7.54 -8.49
N PHE A 331 22.05 8.71 -7.88
CA PHE A 331 21.87 8.90 -6.45
C PHE A 331 21.30 10.29 -6.12
N THR A 332 20.73 10.41 -4.94
CA THR A 332 20.35 11.70 -4.33
C THR A 332 20.72 11.71 -2.85
N VAL A 333 20.72 12.89 -2.23
CA VAL A 333 21.06 13.07 -0.82
C VAL A 333 19.86 13.68 -0.11
N TYR A 334 19.36 13.02 0.93
CA TYR A 334 18.29 13.54 1.79
C TYR A 334 18.75 13.50 3.25
N ASP A 335 18.91 14.66 3.87
CA ASP A 335 19.54 14.79 5.20
C ASP A 335 20.92 14.09 5.23
N SER A 336 21.04 12.96 5.94
CA SER A 336 22.25 12.14 5.98
C SER A 336 22.22 10.87 5.11
N HIS A 337 21.11 10.64 4.41
CA HIS A 337 20.89 9.48 3.55
C HIS A 337 21.41 9.75 2.14
N PHE A 338 22.20 8.81 1.62
CA PHE A 338 22.62 8.79 0.22
C PHE A 338 21.92 7.61 -0.45
N LEU A 339 20.90 7.95 -1.24
CA LEU A 339 19.95 7.02 -1.82
C LEU A 339 20.36 6.72 -3.26
N PHE A 340 20.73 5.48 -3.54
CA PHE A 340 21.17 4.99 -4.84
C PHE A 340 20.10 4.14 -5.50
N ALA A 341 19.83 4.38 -6.78
CA ALA A 341 18.89 3.59 -7.57
C ALA A 341 19.40 3.31 -8.98
N LYS A 342 18.69 2.43 -9.67
CA LYS A 342 19.00 2.06 -11.05
C LYS A 342 18.70 3.22 -12.02
N ASP A 343 17.69 4.01 -11.72
CA ASP A 343 17.16 5.08 -12.58
C ASP A 343 16.53 6.19 -11.73
N GLN A 344 16.42 7.38 -12.34
CA GLN A 344 15.87 8.58 -11.73
C GLN A 344 14.43 8.37 -11.24
N GLU A 345 13.58 7.70 -12.02
CA GLU A 345 12.17 7.46 -11.68
C GLU A 345 12.02 6.75 -10.32
N THR A 346 12.88 5.77 -10.04
CA THR A 346 12.90 5.07 -8.76
C THR A 346 13.19 6.01 -7.59
N LEU A 347 14.13 6.98 -7.74
CA LEU A 347 14.43 7.97 -6.70
C LEU A 347 13.30 9.00 -6.55
N GLU A 348 12.73 9.49 -7.64
CA GLU A 348 11.60 10.43 -7.58
C GLU A 348 10.42 9.80 -6.83
N ASN A 349 10.09 8.54 -7.12
CA ASN A 349 9.03 7.80 -6.43
C ASN A 349 9.29 7.67 -4.92
N LEU A 350 10.55 7.46 -4.52
CA LEU A 350 10.96 7.45 -3.12
C LEU A 350 10.82 8.83 -2.47
N LEU A 351 11.33 9.88 -3.13
CA LEU A 351 11.28 11.26 -2.66
C LEU A 351 9.85 11.76 -2.49
N VAL A 352 8.92 11.37 -3.37
CA VAL A 352 7.49 11.68 -3.20
C VAL A 352 6.95 11.14 -1.87
N ASN A 353 7.35 9.94 -1.46
CA ASN A 353 6.91 9.36 -0.18
C ASN A 353 7.58 10.05 1.01
N ILE A 354 8.86 10.42 0.90
CA ILE A 354 9.58 11.18 1.93
C ILE A 354 8.92 12.55 2.15
N ASP A 355 8.68 13.31 1.08
CA ASP A 355 8.09 14.64 1.17
C ASP A 355 6.65 14.63 1.73
N ASN A 356 5.89 13.57 1.46
CA ASN A 356 4.55 13.38 2.00
C ASN A 356 4.53 12.77 3.42
N ARG A 357 5.71 12.54 4.03
CA ARG A 357 5.85 11.86 5.33
C ARG A 357 5.22 10.46 5.34
N SER A 358 5.21 9.80 4.19
CA SER A 358 4.67 8.47 3.93
C SER A 358 5.72 7.38 4.19
N VAL A 359 6.48 7.51 5.28
CA VAL A 359 7.64 6.65 5.61
C VAL A 359 7.40 5.88 6.92
N LEU A 360 8.12 4.77 7.12
CA LEU A 360 7.94 3.88 8.27
C LEU A 360 8.19 4.59 9.61
N SER A 361 9.11 5.55 9.68
CA SER A 361 9.34 6.36 10.88
C SER A 361 8.13 7.18 11.32
N GLU A 362 7.18 7.45 10.41
CA GLU A 362 5.94 8.19 10.67
C GLU A 362 4.74 7.25 10.88
N SER A 363 4.92 5.94 10.65
CA SER A 363 3.89 4.91 10.86
C SER A 363 3.75 4.57 12.35
N SER A 364 2.57 4.80 12.91
CA SER A 364 2.29 4.45 14.32
C SER A 364 2.40 2.96 14.59
N SER A 365 2.02 2.09 13.65
CA SER A 365 2.20 0.63 13.80
C SER A 365 3.68 0.29 13.88
N PHE A 366 4.49 0.86 12.98
CA PHE A 366 5.92 0.62 12.96
C PHE A 366 6.61 1.16 14.21
N GLN A 367 6.30 2.38 14.65
CA GLN A 367 6.84 2.97 15.87
C GLN A 367 6.53 2.12 17.11
N ASN A 368 5.31 1.56 17.21
CA ASN A 368 4.95 0.66 18.30
C ASN A 368 5.77 -0.64 18.28
N ALA A 369 6.02 -1.21 17.10
CA ALA A 369 6.86 -2.39 16.94
C ALA A 369 8.33 -2.08 17.27
N ALA A 370 8.87 -1.00 16.72
CA ALA A 370 10.24 -0.57 16.94
C ALA A 370 10.52 -0.20 18.41
N GLY A 371 9.54 0.41 19.10
CA GLY A 371 9.66 0.82 20.50
C GLY A 371 9.80 -0.32 21.52
N VAL A 372 9.55 -1.57 21.13
CA VAL A 372 9.79 -2.76 21.96
C VAL A 372 10.94 -3.64 21.45
N MET A 373 11.62 -3.20 20.38
CA MET A 373 12.81 -3.84 19.81
C MET A 373 14.08 -3.09 20.25
N SER A 374 15.25 -3.69 20.02
CA SER A 374 16.51 -2.98 20.27
C SER A 374 16.65 -1.82 19.29
N SER A 375 17.10 -0.66 19.75
CA SER A 375 17.41 0.45 18.84
C SER A 375 18.62 0.17 17.96
N SER A 376 19.53 -0.73 18.39
CA SER A 376 20.77 -1.08 17.69
C SER A 376 20.90 -2.58 17.46
N ALA A 377 21.19 -2.99 16.23
CA ALA A 377 21.51 -4.36 15.82
C ALA A 377 22.39 -4.33 14.57
N HIS A 378 23.26 -5.33 14.39
CA HIS A 378 24.14 -5.38 13.21
C HIS A 378 23.37 -5.60 11.92
N ILE A 379 22.29 -6.38 11.98
CA ILE A 379 21.35 -6.55 10.88
C ILE A 379 19.93 -6.34 11.39
N THR A 380 19.15 -5.52 10.70
CA THR A 380 17.72 -5.34 10.94
C THR A 380 16.95 -5.57 9.65
N TRP A 381 15.99 -6.49 9.65
CA TRP A 381 14.96 -6.62 8.61
C TRP A 381 13.65 -6.08 9.17
N ALA A 382 13.00 -5.19 8.44
CA ALA A 382 11.83 -4.51 8.94
C ALA A 382 10.91 -4.03 7.81
N GLY A 383 9.60 -4.02 8.05
CA GLY A 383 8.61 -3.57 7.06
C GLY A 383 7.19 -3.75 7.55
N GLU A 384 6.23 -3.35 6.72
CA GLU A 384 4.80 -3.63 6.96
C GLU A 384 4.44 -5.01 6.40
N LEU A 385 3.66 -5.77 7.17
CA LEU A 385 3.24 -7.14 6.88
C LEU A 385 2.43 -7.20 5.58
N ASP A 386 1.60 -6.21 5.29
CA ASP A 386 0.82 -6.14 4.05
C ASP A 386 1.74 -6.17 2.81
N GLY A 387 2.85 -5.42 2.83
CA GLY A 387 3.83 -5.40 1.75
C GLY A 387 4.60 -6.72 1.61
N ILE A 388 4.88 -7.38 2.74
CA ILE A 388 5.50 -8.72 2.75
C ILE A 388 4.52 -9.77 2.20
N MET A 389 3.23 -9.70 2.56
CA MET A 389 2.19 -10.63 2.11
C MET A 389 1.90 -10.50 0.63
N ASP A 390 1.82 -9.28 0.10
CA ASP A 390 1.68 -9.06 -1.34
C ASP A 390 2.86 -9.71 -2.12
N LYS A 391 4.09 -9.56 -1.62
CA LYS A 391 5.26 -10.22 -2.22
C LYS A 391 5.18 -11.74 -2.14
N LEU A 392 4.78 -12.30 -0.98
CA LEU A 392 4.63 -13.75 -0.84
C LEU A 392 3.56 -14.28 -1.79
N GLN A 393 2.39 -13.64 -1.87
CA GLN A 393 1.31 -13.99 -2.80
C GLN A 393 1.78 -13.99 -4.25
N LYS A 394 2.50 -12.95 -4.69
CA LYS A 394 3.06 -12.86 -6.05
C LYS A 394 4.09 -13.95 -6.37
N SER A 395 4.72 -14.53 -5.35
CA SER A 395 5.74 -15.58 -5.50
C SER A 395 5.23 -17.00 -5.25
N ALA A 396 3.99 -17.15 -4.79
CA ALA A 396 3.41 -18.43 -4.42
C ALA A 396 3.07 -19.28 -5.65
N THR A 397 3.17 -20.60 -5.49
CA THR A 397 2.67 -21.54 -6.51
C THR A 397 1.15 -21.46 -6.58
N THR A 398 0.58 -21.84 -7.73
CA THR A 398 -0.89 -21.86 -7.93
C THR A 398 -1.62 -22.66 -6.85
N ASP A 399 -1.02 -23.77 -6.39
CA ASP A 399 -1.63 -24.64 -5.38
C ASP A 399 -1.52 -24.04 -3.96
N PHE A 400 -0.50 -23.22 -3.70
CA PHE A 400 -0.29 -22.60 -2.40
C PHE A 400 -0.97 -21.24 -2.25
N LEU A 401 -1.19 -20.51 -3.34
CA LEU A 401 -1.78 -19.17 -3.38
C LEU A 401 -3.09 -19.01 -2.56
N PRO A 402 -4.05 -19.98 -2.58
CA PRO A 402 -5.26 -19.87 -1.76
C PRO A 402 -5.00 -19.77 -0.26
N ASN A 403 -3.87 -20.27 0.24
CA ASN A 403 -3.49 -20.14 1.66
C ASN A 403 -3.06 -18.72 2.03
N LEU A 404 -2.67 -17.90 1.06
CA LEU A 404 -2.17 -16.54 1.27
C LEU A 404 -3.21 -15.49 0.90
N GLU A 405 -4.02 -15.70 -0.15
CA GLU A 405 -5.08 -14.76 -0.55
C GLU A 405 -6.17 -14.62 0.52
N ASP A 406 -6.54 -15.74 1.15
CA ASP A 406 -7.59 -15.80 2.17
C ASP A 406 -7.04 -15.63 3.61
N LEU A 407 -5.73 -15.40 3.77
CA LEU A 407 -5.10 -15.22 5.08
C LEU A 407 -5.54 -13.89 5.71
N ASP A 408 -6.28 -13.96 6.81
CA ASP A 408 -6.62 -12.79 7.63
C ASP A 408 -5.52 -12.51 8.67
N ALA A 409 -4.58 -11.66 8.27
CA ALA A 409 -3.54 -11.12 9.14
C ALA A 409 -3.74 -9.63 9.45
N LYS A 410 -4.94 -9.06 9.21
CA LYS A 410 -5.17 -7.60 9.24
C LYS A 410 -4.91 -6.93 10.59
N ALA A 411 -5.03 -7.70 11.66
CA ALA A 411 -4.71 -7.25 13.01
C ALA A 411 -3.22 -6.99 13.22
N TYR A 412 -2.36 -7.56 12.37
CA TYR A 412 -0.91 -7.41 12.41
C TYR A 412 -0.45 -6.45 11.33
N LYS A 413 0.45 -5.53 11.69
CA LYS A 413 0.86 -4.45 10.79
C LYS A 413 2.33 -4.48 10.46
N SER A 414 3.20 -4.64 11.44
CA SER A 414 4.64 -4.50 11.22
C SER A 414 5.41 -5.75 11.65
N VAL A 415 6.49 -6.03 10.93
CA VAL A 415 7.42 -7.12 11.22
C VAL A 415 8.82 -6.53 11.41
N ILE A 416 9.51 -6.92 12.47
CA ILE A 416 10.92 -6.57 12.70
C ILE A 416 11.67 -7.82 13.13
N MET A 417 12.81 -8.08 12.52
CA MET A 417 13.77 -9.12 12.91
C MET A 417 15.17 -8.52 12.99
N GLN A 418 15.90 -8.84 14.03
CA GLN A 418 17.23 -8.30 14.32
C GLN A 418 18.23 -9.42 14.57
N ALA A 419 19.48 -9.22 14.13
CA ALA A 419 20.61 -10.07 14.47
C ALA A 419 21.78 -9.21 14.98
N THR A 420 22.34 -9.57 16.12
CA THR A 420 23.49 -8.88 16.74
C THR A 420 24.58 -9.88 17.03
N GLN A 421 25.72 -9.73 16.36
CA GLN A 421 26.88 -10.60 16.50
C GLN A 421 27.59 -10.39 17.85
N GLU A 422 27.83 -11.47 18.57
CA GLU A 422 28.57 -11.51 19.83
C GLU A 422 29.56 -12.70 19.80
N ASP A 423 30.87 -12.41 19.80
CA ASP A 423 31.95 -13.41 19.77
C ASP A 423 31.82 -14.51 18.70
N SER A 424 31.20 -15.65 19.04
CA SER A 424 31.04 -16.86 18.21
C SER A 424 29.60 -17.21 17.87
N PHE A 425 28.65 -16.36 18.25
CA PHE A 425 27.22 -16.54 17.99
C PHE A 425 26.58 -15.18 17.70
N ALA A 426 25.28 -15.16 17.39
CA ALA A 426 24.56 -13.90 17.29
C ALA A 426 23.21 -14.01 17.99
N PHE A 427 22.85 -12.99 18.77
CA PHE A 427 21.50 -12.87 19.32
C PHE A 427 20.54 -12.51 18.20
N VAL A 428 19.37 -13.14 18.22
CA VAL A 428 18.27 -12.83 17.31
C VAL A 428 17.04 -12.47 18.11
N ASN A 429 16.39 -11.39 17.72
CA ASN A 429 15.10 -10.99 18.27
C ASN A 429 14.14 -10.69 17.12
N GLY A 430 12.86 -10.92 17.31
CA GLY A 430 11.87 -10.47 16.34
C GLY A 430 10.47 -10.35 16.89
N ILE A 431 9.65 -9.65 16.14
CA ILE A 431 8.26 -9.35 16.47
C ILE A 431 7.42 -9.27 15.19
N ILE A 432 6.22 -9.84 15.25
CA ILE A 432 5.09 -9.48 14.40
C ILE A 432 4.10 -8.74 15.31
N ALA A 433 3.97 -7.43 15.07
CA ALA A 433 3.26 -6.53 15.96
C ALA A 433 1.78 -6.42 15.57
N LYS A 434 0.91 -6.63 16.56
CA LYS A 434 -0.52 -6.38 16.46
C LYS A 434 -0.79 -4.87 16.55
N ALA A 435 -1.65 -4.34 15.68
CA ALA A 435 -2.14 -2.98 15.77
C ALA A 435 -2.86 -2.77 17.12
N LYS A 436 -2.52 -1.68 17.83
CA LYS A 436 -3.25 -1.30 19.05
C LYS A 436 -4.62 -0.75 18.66
N ALA A 437 -5.68 -1.21 19.33
CA ALA A 437 -7.06 -0.78 19.08
C ALA A 437 -7.37 0.68 19.48
N GLU A 438 -6.47 1.37 20.22
CA GLU A 438 -6.76 2.65 20.87
C GLU A 438 -6.13 3.89 20.23
N THR A 439 -5.32 3.77 19.18
CA THR A 439 -4.80 4.97 18.50
C THR A 439 -5.75 5.40 17.39
N THR A 440 -6.46 6.51 17.59
CA THR A 440 -7.01 7.34 16.50
C THR A 440 -5.93 7.50 15.43
N SER A 441 -6.08 6.82 14.30
CA SER A 441 -4.98 6.49 13.39
C SER A 441 -4.44 7.73 12.66
N THR A 442 -3.30 8.23 13.12
CA THR A 442 -2.38 9.05 12.30
C THR A 442 -1.62 8.15 11.30
N GLU A 443 -2.27 7.14 10.73
CA GLU A 443 -1.67 6.31 9.69
C GLU A 443 -1.27 7.21 8.52
N ALA A 444 -0.01 7.07 8.09
CA ALA A 444 0.55 7.87 7.01
C ALA A 444 -0.25 7.68 5.71
N ILE A 445 -0.43 8.77 4.96
CA ILE A 445 -1.11 8.73 3.67
C ILE A 445 -0.14 8.11 2.67
N GLN A 446 -0.50 7.00 2.04
CA GLN A 446 0.34 6.37 1.01
C GLN A 446 0.26 7.18 -0.28
N ALA A 447 1.39 7.38 -0.96
CA ALA A 447 1.47 8.13 -2.20
C ALA A 447 2.10 7.28 -3.31
N ARG A 448 1.46 7.27 -4.48
CA ARG A 448 2.01 6.71 -5.72
C ARG A 448 2.10 7.78 -6.78
N ARG A 449 3.26 7.89 -7.42
CA ARG A 449 3.45 8.74 -8.60
C ARG A 449 3.32 7.90 -9.87
N ILE A 450 2.63 8.46 -10.86
CA ILE A 450 2.43 7.87 -12.18
C ILE A 450 2.88 8.93 -13.18
N LYS A 451 3.98 8.65 -13.88
CA LYS A 451 4.60 9.54 -14.87
C LYS A 451 4.09 9.21 -16.27
N LEU A 452 3.79 10.23 -17.06
CA LEU A 452 3.50 10.16 -18.49
C LEU A 452 4.71 10.60 -19.30
N GLU A 453 4.68 10.36 -20.62
CA GLU A 453 5.74 10.80 -21.53
C GLU A 453 5.66 12.30 -21.86
N THR A 454 4.52 12.93 -21.58
CA THR A 454 4.17 14.31 -21.92
C THR A 454 3.42 14.97 -20.77
N ASP A 455 3.42 16.32 -20.74
CA ASP A 455 2.80 17.09 -19.67
C ASP A 455 1.30 16.84 -19.57
N ILE A 456 0.78 16.80 -18.36
CA ILE A 456 -0.64 16.60 -18.08
C ILE A 456 -1.41 17.90 -18.36
N ALA A 457 -2.36 17.84 -19.29
CA ALA A 457 -3.23 18.96 -19.62
C ALA A 457 -4.46 19.05 -18.72
N THR A 458 -5.14 17.95 -18.39
CA THR A 458 -6.39 17.98 -17.60
C THR A 458 -6.21 17.47 -16.18
N ASP A 459 -7.06 17.89 -15.26
CA ASP A 459 -7.08 17.32 -13.90
C ASP A 459 -7.46 15.83 -13.98
N PRO A 460 -6.73 14.94 -13.31
CA PRO A 460 -7.01 13.51 -13.34
C PRO A 460 -8.33 13.22 -12.63
N GLN A 461 -9.12 12.29 -13.19
CA GLN A 461 -10.43 11.90 -12.67
C GLN A 461 -10.54 10.38 -12.58
N PHE A 462 -11.34 9.87 -11.67
CA PHE A 462 -11.64 8.46 -11.58
C PHE A 462 -12.73 8.05 -12.57
N PHE A 463 -12.50 6.93 -13.25
CA PHE A 463 -13.48 6.24 -14.07
C PHE A 463 -13.76 4.85 -13.51
N ILE A 464 -15.03 4.53 -13.27
CA ILE A 464 -15.43 3.25 -12.68
C ILE A 464 -15.47 2.16 -13.75
N ASN A 465 -14.64 1.13 -13.59
CA ASN A 465 -14.73 -0.08 -14.37
C ASN A 465 -15.96 -0.89 -13.93
N TRP A 466 -17.03 -0.86 -14.72
CA TRP A 466 -18.29 -1.51 -14.34
C TRP A 466 -18.20 -3.02 -14.13
N ARG A 467 -17.16 -3.70 -14.66
CA ARG A 467 -16.96 -5.15 -14.47
C ARG A 467 -16.35 -5.47 -13.12
N THR A 468 -15.29 -4.75 -12.74
CA THR A 468 -14.51 -5.02 -11.52
C THR A 468 -14.90 -4.11 -10.35
N ARG A 469 -15.65 -3.04 -10.62
CA ARG A 469 -15.94 -1.92 -9.71
C ARG A 469 -14.71 -1.14 -9.25
N GLN A 470 -13.53 -1.44 -9.79
CA GLN A 470 -12.31 -0.68 -9.55
C GLN A 470 -12.41 0.70 -10.23
N LYS A 471 -11.77 1.70 -9.62
CA LYS A 471 -11.61 3.02 -10.22
C LYS A 471 -10.25 3.10 -10.91
N ASP A 472 -10.31 3.28 -12.21
CA ASP A 472 -9.18 3.62 -13.07
C ASP A 472 -9.07 5.16 -13.13
N ILE A 473 -7.96 5.71 -13.61
CA ILE A 473 -7.70 7.15 -13.70
C ILE A 473 -7.73 7.56 -15.17
N VAL A 474 -8.56 8.55 -15.51
CA VAL A 474 -8.60 9.18 -16.82
C VAL A 474 -7.94 10.56 -16.76
N VAL A 475 -7.06 10.84 -17.72
CA VAL A 475 -6.30 12.09 -17.81
C VAL A 475 -5.92 12.37 -19.26
N GLN A 476 -5.90 13.64 -19.68
CA GLN A 476 -5.41 14.05 -20.99
C GLN A 476 -4.07 14.76 -20.87
N ASP A 477 -3.15 14.48 -21.78
CA ASP A 477 -1.88 15.17 -21.90
C ASP A 477 -1.93 16.42 -22.81
N SER A 478 -0.80 17.13 -22.89
CA SER A 478 -0.60 18.35 -23.69
C SER A 478 -0.64 18.11 -25.19
N GLU A 479 -0.51 16.86 -25.65
CA GLU A 479 -0.65 16.47 -27.05
C GLU A 479 -2.09 16.07 -27.40
N ASN A 480 -3.04 16.33 -26.49
CA ASN A 480 -4.45 15.98 -26.60
C ASN A 480 -4.71 14.46 -26.64
N THR A 481 -3.80 13.64 -26.13
CA THR A 481 -4.03 12.20 -25.96
C THR A 481 -4.69 11.95 -24.62
N LEU A 482 -5.85 11.29 -24.66
CA LEU A 482 -6.57 10.82 -23.48
C LEU A 482 -6.03 9.44 -23.05
N HIS A 483 -5.64 9.32 -21.81
CA HIS A 483 -5.10 8.12 -21.18
C HIS A 483 -6.12 7.55 -20.20
N LEU A 484 -6.30 6.23 -20.20
CA LEU A 484 -6.92 5.51 -19.09
C LEU A 484 -5.87 4.62 -18.43
N ILE A 485 -5.66 4.79 -17.15
CA ILE A 485 -4.57 4.17 -16.38
C ILE A 485 -5.17 3.44 -15.20
N ASP A 486 -4.73 2.21 -14.91
CA ASP A 486 -5.19 1.51 -13.72
C ASP A 486 -4.57 2.11 -12.44
N LYS A 487 -5.10 1.69 -11.28
CA LYS A 487 -4.56 2.11 -9.96
C LYS A 487 -3.09 1.77 -9.73
N ASN A 488 -2.51 0.86 -10.53
CA ASN A 488 -1.13 0.45 -10.39
C ASN A 488 -0.17 1.33 -11.21
N GLY A 489 -0.69 2.22 -12.06
CA GLY A 489 0.08 3.05 -12.97
C GLY A 489 0.22 2.45 -14.38
N LYS A 490 -0.46 1.33 -14.69
CA LYS A 490 -0.41 0.74 -16.02
C LYS A 490 -1.45 1.38 -16.93
N THR A 491 -0.98 1.93 -18.05
CA THR A 491 -1.86 2.41 -19.12
C THR A 491 -2.69 1.27 -19.70
N LEU A 492 -4.02 1.39 -19.62
CA LEU A 492 -4.99 0.43 -20.16
C LEU A 492 -5.24 0.68 -21.65
N TRP A 493 -5.37 1.94 -22.05
CA TRP A 493 -5.42 2.39 -23.45
C TRP A 493 -5.19 3.90 -23.54
N THR A 494 -4.87 4.37 -24.74
CA THR A 494 -4.76 5.78 -25.09
C THR A 494 -5.64 6.12 -26.29
N LYS A 495 -6.04 7.39 -26.44
CA LYS A 495 -6.84 7.87 -27.57
C LYS A 495 -6.51 9.33 -27.89
N SER A 496 -5.99 9.59 -29.08
CA SER A 496 -5.82 10.96 -29.56
C SER A 496 -7.18 11.63 -29.79
N LEU A 497 -7.35 12.82 -29.22
CA LEU A 497 -8.53 13.67 -29.39
C LEU A 497 -8.22 14.81 -30.36
N ASP A 498 -9.26 15.47 -30.88
CA ASP A 498 -9.11 16.60 -31.79
C ASP A 498 -8.54 17.85 -31.11
N SER A 499 -8.84 18.03 -29.82
CA SER A 499 -8.40 19.15 -29.01
C SER A 499 -8.52 18.82 -27.52
N ARG A 500 -8.15 19.78 -26.66
CA ARG A 500 -8.23 19.63 -25.20
C ARG A 500 -9.68 19.40 -24.78
N VAL A 501 -9.87 18.54 -23.78
CA VAL A 501 -11.17 18.36 -23.12
C VAL A 501 -11.60 19.68 -22.48
N VAL A 502 -12.85 20.08 -22.73
CA VAL A 502 -13.48 21.25 -22.14
C VAL A 502 -14.36 20.79 -20.97
N GLY A 503 -14.00 21.18 -19.75
CA GLY A 503 -14.71 20.79 -18.52
C GLY A 503 -14.36 19.38 -18.02
N GLU A 504 -15.30 18.77 -17.31
CA GLU A 504 -15.13 17.46 -16.66
C GLU A 504 -15.51 16.27 -17.57
N ILE A 505 -14.98 15.08 -17.26
CA ILE A 505 -15.35 13.83 -17.93
C ILE A 505 -16.48 13.18 -17.13
N LEU A 506 -17.70 13.25 -17.66
CA LEU A 506 -18.87 12.71 -16.98
C LEU A 506 -18.99 11.20 -17.18
N THR A 507 -19.33 10.48 -16.11
CA THR A 507 -19.57 9.04 -16.15
C THR A 507 -21.06 8.72 -15.99
N PHE A 508 -21.63 7.94 -16.91
CA PHE A 508 -23.05 7.56 -16.88
C PHE A 508 -23.33 6.27 -17.67
N ASP A 509 -24.56 5.74 -17.57
CA ASP A 509 -25.01 4.53 -18.27
C ASP A 509 -26.01 4.89 -19.38
N ILE A 510 -25.51 5.10 -20.61
CA ILE A 510 -26.31 5.53 -21.75
C ILE A 510 -27.40 4.51 -22.13
N PHE A 511 -27.18 3.22 -21.82
CA PHE A 511 -28.05 2.11 -22.23
C PHE A 511 -28.95 1.57 -21.11
N ARG A 512 -28.78 2.05 -19.87
CA ARG A 512 -29.43 1.52 -18.66
C ARG A 512 -29.21 0.02 -18.45
N ASN A 513 -27.99 -0.46 -18.75
CA ASN A 513 -27.62 -1.86 -18.64
C ASN A 513 -26.46 -2.11 -17.66
N THR A 514 -26.21 -1.17 -16.75
CA THR A 514 -25.12 -1.08 -15.76
C THR A 514 -23.72 -0.85 -16.33
N ARG A 515 -23.56 -0.77 -17.66
CA ARG A 515 -22.27 -0.49 -18.28
C ARG A 515 -22.08 1.02 -18.33
N LEU A 516 -20.98 1.49 -17.75
CA LEU A 516 -20.66 2.92 -17.69
C LEU A 516 -19.85 3.36 -18.92
N GLN A 517 -20.07 4.62 -19.33
CA GLN A 517 -19.40 5.33 -20.41
C GLN A 517 -18.86 6.66 -19.89
N MET A 518 -17.81 7.15 -20.53
CA MET A 518 -17.32 8.52 -20.40
C MET A 518 -18.02 9.40 -21.43
N ALA A 519 -18.41 10.60 -21.05
CA ALA A 519 -18.90 11.62 -21.97
C ALA A 519 -18.29 12.97 -21.62
N PHE A 520 -17.80 13.67 -22.64
CA PHE A 520 -17.12 14.94 -22.50
C PHE A 520 -17.11 15.68 -23.85
N THR A 521 -16.84 16.97 -23.81
CA THR A 521 -16.64 17.79 -25.00
C THR A 521 -15.17 18.15 -25.17
N THR A 522 -14.78 18.33 -26.42
CA THR A 522 -13.59 19.06 -26.83
C THR A 522 -14.04 20.35 -27.52
N GLN A 523 -13.14 21.16 -28.09
CA GLN A 523 -13.53 22.41 -28.74
C GLN A 523 -14.48 22.21 -29.93
N ASN A 524 -14.44 21.07 -30.61
CA ASN A 524 -15.24 20.82 -31.81
C ASN A 524 -16.04 19.52 -31.77
N LYS A 525 -15.98 18.74 -30.68
CA LYS A 525 -16.66 17.44 -30.64
C LYS A 525 -17.30 17.13 -29.29
N LEU A 526 -18.39 16.38 -29.32
CA LEU A 526 -18.97 15.69 -28.15
C LEU A 526 -18.64 14.21 -28.25
N TYR A 527 -17.81 13.69 -27.34
CA TYR A 527 -17.45 12.29 -27.27
C TYR A 527 -18.33 11.51 -26.30
N VAL A 528 -18.60 10.25 -26.65
CA VAL A 528 -19.05 9.22 -25.70
C VAL A 528 -18.21 7.97 -25.94
N LEU A 529 -17.43 7.57 -24.94
CA LEU A 529 -16.50 6.44 -25.01
C LEU A 529 -16.93 5.34 -24.04
N ASP A 530 -16.80 4.09 -24.48
CA ASP A 530 -16.91 2.94 -23.58
C ASP A 530 -15.64 2.77 -22.73
N LYS A 531 -15.64 1.79 -21.82
CA LYS A 531 -14.49 1.50 -20.96
C LYS A 531 -13.20 1.09 -21.69
N ASN A 532 -13.27 0.80 -22.99
CA ASN A 532 -12.12 0.41 -23.81
C ASN A 532 -11.66 1.56 -24.74
N GLY A 533 -12.15 2.79 -24.53
CA GLY A 533 -11.83 3.94 -25.38
C GLY A 533 -12.52 3.90 -26.75
N THR A 534 -13.45 2.97 -26.96
CA THR A 534 -14.19 2.83 -28.22
C THR A 534 -15.37 3.79 -28.25
N ASN A 535 -15.56 4.46 -29.38
CA ASN A 535 -16.69 5.36 -29.57
C ASN A 535 -18.02 4.61 -29.48
N VAL A 536 -18.98 5.18 -28.75
CA VAL A 536 -20.35 4.69 -28.71
C VAL A 536 -21.14 5.38 -29.82
N ASN A 537 -21.69 4.62 -30.76
CA ASN A 537 -22.47 5.21 -31.85
C ASN A 537 -23.68 6.01 -31.31
N PRO A 538 -23.95 7.22 -31.85
CA PRO A 538 -23.33 7.85 -33.04
C PRO A 538 -22.17 8.82 -32.74
N PHE A 539 -21.61 8.81 -31.53
CA PHE A 539 -20.55 9.75 -31.12
C PHE A 539 -19.18 9.40 -31.74
N PRO A 540 -18.26 10.37 -31.89
CA PRO A 540 -18.42 11.77 -31.55
C PRO A 540 -19.41 12.50 -32.45
N LEU A 541 -20.08 13.53 -31.91
CA LEU A 541 -20.77 14.52 -32.75
C LEU A 541 -19.79 15.65 -33.05
N ASP A 542 -19.74 16.09 -34.30
CA ASP A 542 -18.90 17.21 -34.74
C ASP A 542 -19.68 18.53 -34.70
N PHE A 543 -18.97 19.62 -34.38
CA PHE A 543 -19.48 20.98 -34.29
C PHE A 543 -18.64 21.94 -35.12
N GLU A 544 -19.32 22.78 -35.90
CA GLU A 544 -18.68 23.87 -36.66
C GLU A 544 -18.28 25.02 -35.72
N ASP A 545 -19.18 25.43 -34.83
CA ASP A 545 -18.91 26.44 -33.80
C ASP A 545 -18.21 25.83 -32.57
N LEU A 546 -17.38 26.64 -31.91
CA LEU A 546 -16.59 26.19 -30.76
C LEU A 546 -17.48 25.88 -29.56
N VAL A 547 -17.23 24.73 -28.93
CA VAL A 547 -17.76 24.43 -27.60
C VAL A 547 -16.98 25.25 -26.58
N THR A 548 -17.70 26.08 -25.83
CA THR A 548 -17.12 27.11 -24.94
C THR A 548 -17.18 26.75 -23.45
N GLU A 549 -18.08 25.84 -23.08
CA GLU A 549 -18.23 25.35 -21.69
C GLU A 549 -18.24 23.82 -21.66
N GLY A 550 -18.06 23.26 -20.46
CA GLY A 550 -18.09 21.81 -20.25
C GLY A 550 -19.46 21.20 -20.56
N LEU A 551 -19.48 19.87 -20.76
CA LEU A 551 -20.70 19.11 -21.01
C LEU A 551 -21.60 19.02 -19.77
N ALA A 552 -22.91 19.15 -19.95
CA ALA A 552 -23.91 18.73 -18.96
C ALA A 552 -24.77 17.57 -19.50
N ILE A 553 -25.20 16.66 -18.61
CA ILE A 553 -26.11 15.56 -18.96
C ILE A 553 -27.33 15.59 -18.03
N PHE A 554 -28.52 15.81 -18.59
CA PHE A 554 -29.77 15.78 -17.83
C PHE A 554 -30.59 14.52 -18.10
N ASP A 555 -31.04 13.84 -17.04
CA ASP A 555 -32.08 12.80 -17.08
C ASP A 555 -33.21 13.14 -16.11
N TYR A 556 -34.11 14.02 -16.57
CA TYR A 556 -35.11 14.64 -15.71
C TYR A 556 -36.00 13.65 -14.94
N ASP A 557 -36.33 12.52 -15.55
CA ASP A 557 -37.28 11.54 -15.00
C ASP A 557 -36.59 10.20 -14.67
N ASN A 558 -35.26 10.18 -14.63
CA ASN A 558 -34.44 8.99 -14.41
C ASN A 558 -34.88 7.80 -15.30
N ASN A 559 -35.14 8.08 -16.58
CA ASN A 559 -35.69 7.11 -17.53
C ASN A 559 -34.73 6.81 -18.71
N GLY A 560 -33.51 7.35 -18.68
CA GLY A 560 -32.50 7.19 -19.73
C GLY A 560 -32.79 7.99 -20.99
N LYS A 561 -33.70 8.96 -20.94
CA LYS A 561 -33.84 9.97 -21.98
C LYS A 561 -32.82 11.07 -21.68
N TYR A 562 -31.57 10.83 -22.00
CA TYR A 562 -30.50 11.80 -21.72
C TYR A 562 -30.61 13.03 -22.62
N ARG A 563 -30.22 14.18 -22.06
CA ARG A 563 -30.05 15.47 -22.74
C ARG A 563 -28.59 15.86 -22.58
N PHE A 564 -27.81 15.74 -23.64
CA PHE A 564 -26.45 16.26 -23.70
C PHE A 564 -26.53 17.74 -24.03
N VAL A 565 -26.09 18.58 -23.09
CA VAL A 565 -26.18 20.03 -23.19
C VAL A 565 -24.81 20.56 -23.58
N VAL A 566 -24.75 21.20 -24.75
CA VAL A 566 -23.53 21.76 -25.33
C VAL A 566 -23.73 23.26 -25.48
N VAL A 567 -22.71 24.03 -25.08
CA VAL A 567 -22.73 25.49 -25.11
C VAL A 567 -21.76 25.99 -26.17
N GLN A 568 -22.24 26.84 -27.06
CA GLN A 568 -21.46 27.49 -28.11
C GLN A 568 -21.63 29.01 -27.99
N ASP A 569 -20.73 29.65 -27.24
CA ASP A 569 -20.76 31.06 -26.87
C ASP A 569 -22.08 31.47 -26.18
N GLU A 570 -23.04 32.00 -26.93
CA GLU A 570 -24.34 32.42 -26.42
C GLU A 570 -25.44 31.37 -26.58
N ASP A 571 -25.20 30.30 -27.35
CA ASP A 571 -26.17 29.25 -27.66
C ASP A 571 -26.09 28.04 -26.73
N ILE A 572 -27.25 27.43 -26.46
CA ILE A 572 -27.38 26.20 -25.68
C ILE A 572 -28.14 25.16 -26.51
N LEU A 573 -27.43 24.13 -26.94
CA LEU A 573 -27.96 23.03 -27.73
C LEU A 573 -28.18 21.79 -26.86
N MET A 574 -29.29 21.07 -27.10
CA MET A 574 -29.57 19.81 -26.42
C MET A 574 -29.68 18.66 -27.42
N PHE A 575 -28.84 17.64 -27.28
CA PHE A 575 -28.88 16.42 -28.07
C PHE A 575 -29.42 15.25 -27.26
N ASN A 576 -30.10 14.32 -27.92
CA ASN A 576 -30.48 13.05 -27.31
C ASN A 576 -29.37 11.99 -27.49
N LYS A 577 -29.56 10.80 -26.91
CA LYS A 577 -28.60 9.68 -27.03
C LYS A 577 -28.45 9.12 -28.45
N GLU A 578 -29.38 9.42 -29.36
CA GLU A 578 -29.26 9.11 -30.78
C GLU A 578 -28.55 10.23 -31.57
N GLY A 579 -27.92 11.20 -30.90
CA GLY A 579 -27.19 12.31 -31.51
C GLY A 579 -28.07 13.36 -32.20
N LYS A 580 -29.39 13.32 -31.97
CA LYS A 580 -30.34 14.24 -32.61
C LYS A 580 -30.63 15.42 -31.70
N LEU A 581 -30.65 16.62 -32.30
CA LEU A 581 -31.09 17.83 -31.63
C LEU A 581 -32.55 17.67 -31.14
N ILE A 582 -32.78 18.04 -29.88
CA ILE A 582 -34.07 17.92 -29.21
C ILE A 582 -34.95 19.11 -29.58
N LYS A 583 -36.15 18.81 -30.08
CA LYS A 583 -37.19 19.82 -30.33
C LYS A 583 -37.89 20.19 -29.02
N GLY A 584 -38.15 21.47 -28.79
CA GLY A 584 -38.91 21.99 -27.64
C GLY A 584 -38.06 22.52 -26.47
N PHE A 585 -36.73 22.61 -26.64
CA PHE A 585 -35.88 23.46 -25.82
C PHE A 585 -35.53 24.71 -26.64
N ASP A 586 -36.42 25.70 -26.62
CA ASP A 586 -36.33 26.88 -27.50
C ASP A 586 -35.61 28.02 -26.77
N TYR A 587 -34.35 27.78 -26.37
CA TYR A 587 -33.52 28.81 -25.75
C TYR A 587 -33.21 29.91 -26.75
N LYS A 588 -33.27 31.15 -26.28
CA LYS A 588 -32.90 32.32 -27.08
C LYS A 588 -31.63 32.88 -26.49
N ALA A 589 -30.60 32.99 -27.31
CA ALA A 589 -29.35 33.66 -26.97
C ALA A 589 -29.64 35.04 -26.36
N GLN A 590 -29.02 35.29 -25.20
CA GLN A 590 -29.24 36.47 -24.36
C GLN A 590 -27.93 37.02 -23.80
N GLY A 591 -26.79 36.64 -24.38
CA GLY A 591 -25.45 36.93 -23.87
C GLY A 591 -24.59 35.68 -23.72
N THR A 592 -23.28 35.86 -23.70
CA THR A 592 -22.28 34.78 -23.61
C THR A 592 -22.43 34.01 -22.32
N ILE A 593 -22.63 32.70 -22.44
CA ILE A 593 -22.71 31.78 -21.32
C ILE A 593 -21.34 31.70 -20.63
N GLN A 594 -21.34 31.78 -19.30
CA GLN A 594 -20.10 31.84 -18.49
C GLN A 594 -19.80 30.53 -17.76
N ARG A 595 -20.77 29.61 -17.73
CA ARG A 595 -20.70 28.33 -17.02
C ARG A 595 -21.60 27.29 -17.67
N THR A 596 -21.19 26.02 -17.61
CA THR A 596 -22.04 24.87 -17.96
C THR A 596 -23.41 24.94 -17.26
N PRO A 597 -24.54 24.87 -18.01
CA PRO A 597 -25.87 24.89 -17.43
C PRO A 597 -26.12 23.76 -16.42
N GLN A 598 -26.81 24.07 -15.33
CA GLN A 598 -27.11 23.10 -14.28
C GLN A 598 -28.59 22.73 -14.21
N HIS A 599 -28.90 21.46 -14.00
CA HIS A 599 -30.26 20.98 -13.73
C HIS A 599 -30.48 20.84 -12.22
N ILE A 600 -31.49 21.55 -11.71
CA ILE A 600 -31.92 21.49 -10.32
C ILE A 600 -33.37 21.01 -10.26
N ARG A 601 -33.67 20.08 -9.35
CA ARG A 601 -35.05 19.65 -9.08
C ARG A 601 -35.47 20.02 -7.66
N ILE A 602 -36.53 20.83 -7.55
CA ILE A 602 -37.14 21.19 -6.26
C ILE A 602 -38.57 20.65 -6.24
N GLY A 603 -38.80 19.61 -5.42
CA GLY A 603 -40.05 18.86 -5.40
C GLY A 603 -40.36 18.23 -6.76
N ARG A 604 -41.45 18.69 -7.40
CA ARG A 604 -41.91 18.19 -8.71
C ARG A 604 -41.50 19.08 -9.89
N LYS A 605 -40.76 20.16 -9.65
CA LYS A 605 -40.38 21.14 -10.66
C LYS A 605 -38.89 21.05 -10.95
N ASP A 606 -38.55 21.15 -12.23
CA ASP A 606 -37.18 21.21 -12.72
C ASP A 606 -36.81 22.63 -13.13
N TYR A 607 -35.57 22.98 -12.89
CA TYR A 607 -35.01 24.29 -13.15
C TYR A 607 -33.70 24.09 -13.87
N ILE A 608 -33.46 24.90 -14.88
CA ILE A 608 -32.18 24.97 -15.57
C ILE A 608 -31.58 26.32 -15.21
N LEU A 609 -30.44 26.30 -14.52
CA LEU A 609 -29.66 27.49 -14.27
C LEU A 609 -28.77 27.76 -15.48
N VAL A 610 -28.89 28.95 -16.02
CA VAL A 610 -28.04 29.45 -17.10
C VAL A 610 -27.41 30.74 -16.60
N GLU A 611 -26.09 30.73 -16.48
CA GLU A 611 -25.30 31.88 -16.04
C GLU A 611 -24.65 32.51 -17.27
N ASN A 612 -25.03 33.74 -17.60
CA ASN A 612 -24.42 34.51 -18.68
C ASN A 612 -23.84 35.83 -18.16
N ASP A 613 -23.17 36.56 -19.05
CA ASP A 613 -22.59 37.88 -18.77
C ASP A 613 -23.62 38.94 -18.29
N LEU A 614 -24.91 38.75 -18.57
CA LEU A 614 -26.00 39.58 -18.06
C LEU A 614 -26.58 39.11 -16.71
N GLY A 615 -26.20 37.91 -16.24
CA GLY A 615 -26.55 37.35 -14.93
C GLY A 615 -27.25 35.99 -15.00
N LEU A 616 -27.84 35.57 -13.87
CA LEU A 616 -28.51 34.28 -13.74
C LEU A 616 -29.90 34.28 -14.39
N LYS A 617 -30.17 33.25 -15.21
CA LYS A 617 -31.50 32.88 -15.70
C LYS A 617 -31.93 31.54 -15.08
N ILE A 618 -33.17 31.49 -14.59
CA ILE A 618 -33.75 30.30 -13.99
C ILE A 618 -34.90 29.82 -14.88
N LEU A 619 -34.63 28.82 -15.72
CA LEU A 619 -35.49 28.41 -16.81
C LEU A 619 -36.23 27.10 -16.52
N SER A 620 -37.26 26.81 -17.29
CA SER A 620 -37.94 25.52 -17.33
C SER A 620 -37.24 24.54 -18.27
N ARG A 621 -37.70 23.27 -18.30
CA ARG A 621 -37.24 22.24 -19.27
C ARG A 621 -37.40 22.64 -20.75
N THR A 622 -38.18 23.69 -21.06
CA THR A 622 -38.41 24.21 -22.42
C THR A 622 -37.76 25.59 -22.64
N ALA A 623 -36.77 25.95 -21.81
CA ALA A 623 -36.06 27.22 -21.82
C ALA A 623 -36.90 28.49 -21.52
N SER A 624 -38.17 28.35 -21.13
CA SER A 624 -38.98 29.50 -20.69
C SER A 624 -38.58 29.97 -19.30
N GLU A 625 -38.56 31.29 -19.06
CA GLU A 625 -38.25 31.85 -17.74
C GLU A 625 -39.26 31.32 -16.71
N ARG A 626 -38.75 30.58 -15.72
CA ARG A 626 -39.56 29.90 -14.70
C ARG A 626 -39.55 30.65 -13.38
N VAL A 627 -38.43 31.26 -13.02
CA VAL A 627 -38.30 32.12 -11.85
C VAL A 627 -37.62 33.40 -12.25
N LYS A 628 -38.28 34.53 -12.01
CA LYS A 628 -37.73 35.86 -12.19
C LYS A 628 -37.38 36.44 -10.82
N PRO A 629 -36.12 36.77 -10.53
CA PRO A 629 -35.77 37.45 -9.28
C PRO A 629 -36.49 38.79 -9.17
N ASN A 630 -37.09 39.08 -8.01
CA ASN A 630 -37.87 40.30 -7.77
C ASN A 630 -37.00 41.57 -7.63
N GLN A 631 -35.68 41.44 -7.78
CA GLN A 631 -34.73 42.54 -7.75
C GLN A 631 -33.56 42.25 -8.69
N LYS A 632 -32.91 43.31 -9.18
CA LYS A 632 -31.70 43.18 -9.98
C LYS A 632 -30.56 42.60 -9.11
N LEU A 633 -29.82 41.66 -9.67
CA LEU A 633 -28.72 40.99 -8.99
C LEU A 633 -27.38 41.48 -9.57
N SER A 634 -26.38 41.56 -8.70
CA SER A 634 -24.98 41.80 -9.06
C SER A 634 -24.20 40.59 -8.59
N SER A 635 -24.34 39.47 -9.32
CA SER A 635 -23.72 38.19 -8.99
C SER A 635 -22.20 38.27 -9.07
N SER A 636 -21.50 37.55 -8.20
CA SER A 636 -20.06 37.32 -8.30
C SER A 636 -19.75 36.42 -9.49
N ALA A 637 -18.46 36.18 -9.73
CA ALA A 637 -18.03 35.21 -10.73
C ALA A 637 -18.29 33.76 -10.29
N ASN A 638 -18.65 33.48 -9.03
CA ASN A 638 -18.83 32.10 -8.55
C ASN A 638 -20.11 31.44 -9.08
N ALA A 639 -20.06 30.11 -9.22
CA ALA A 639 -21.19 29.33 -9.70
C ALA A 639 -22.38 29.40 -8.73
N TRP A 640 -23.58 29.44 -9.29
CA TRP A 640 -24.81 29.25 -8.53
C TRP A 640 -25.08 27.76 -8.29
N GLY A 641 -25.91 27.47 -7.31
CA GLY A 641 -26.32 26.09 -7.02
C GLY A 641 -27.59 26.01 -6.18
N LEU A 642 -27.96 24.80 -5.77
CA LEU A 642 -29.05 24.56 -4.83
C LEU A 642 -28.50 24.53 -3.41
N HIS A 643 -29.03 25.37 -2.52
CA HIS A 643 -28.86 25.21 -1.08
C HIS A 643 -30.24 25.14 -0.43
N LYS A 644 -30.50 24.08 0.35
CA LYS A 644 -31.82 23.76 0.92
C LYS A 644 -32.92 23.70 -0.15
N SER A 645 -33.62 24.79 -0.39
CA SER A 645 -34.71 24.91 -1.39
C SER A 645 -34.66 26.25 -2.15
N SER A 646 -33.49 26.89 -2.15
CA SER A 646 -33.23 28.19 -2.76
C SER A 646 -32.11 28.07 -3.80
N PHE A 647 -32.24 28.82 -4.90
CA PHE A 647 -31.13 29.05 -5.82
C PHE A 647 -30.16 30.02 -5.15
N THR A 648 -28.94 29.57 -4.93
CA THR A 648 -27.99 30.24 -4.03
C THR A 648 -26.70 30.53 -4.76
N GLY A 649 -26.17 31.72 -4.52
CA GLY A 649 -24.89 32.21 -5.05
C GLY A 649 -24.42 33.40 -4.23
N THR A 650 -23.43 34.14 -4.71
CA THR A 650 -22.93 35.34 -4.02
C THR A 650 -22.95 36.58 -4.90
N SER A 651 -22.95 37.76 -4.28
CA SER A 651 -22.78 39.04 -4.97
C SER A 651 -21.31 39.39 -5.18
N VAL A 652 -21.03 40.33 -6.09
CA VAL A 652 -19.69 40.95 -6.26
C VAL A 652 -19.11 41.50 -4.95
N ASP A 653 -19.97 41.97 -4.04
CA ASP A 653 -19.57 42.50 -2.72
C ASP A 653 -19.51 41.44 -1.61
N GLY A 654 -19.56 40.14 -1.97
CA GLY A 654 -19.40 39.06 -1.00
C GLY A 654 -20.61 38.69 -0.14
N ASN A 655 -21.82 39.17 -0.48
CA ASN A 655 -23.05 38.76 0.20
C ASN A 655 -23.56 37.43 -0.35
N LEU A 656 -24.10 36.56 0.51
CA LEU A 656 -24.88 35.40 0.10
C LEU A 656 -26.23 35.85 -0.47
N ILE A 657 -26.62 35.32 -1.62
CA ILE A 657 -27.91 35.58 -2.25
C ILE A 657 -28.68 34.26 -2.33
N GLU A 658 -29.90 34.25 -1.81
CA GLU A 658 -30.83 33.11 -1.89
C GLU A 658 -32.10 33.55 -2.62
N ILE A 659 -32.48 32.82 -3.67
CA ILE A 659 -33.68 33.08 -4.48
C ILE A 659 -34.65 31.92 -4.29
N ALA A 660 -35.85 32.23 -3.77
CA ALA A 660 -36.92 31.26 -3.62
C ALA A 660 -37.63 30.97 -4.96
N GLN A 661 -38.39 29.87 -5.02
CA GLN A 661 -39.16 29.48 -6.21
C GLN A 661 -40.19 30.52 -6.70
N ASN A 662 -40.56 31.49 -5.85
CA ASN A 662 -41.47 32.60 -6.17
C ASN A 662 -40.75 33.91 -6.55
N GLY A 663 -39.41 33.88 -6.69
CA GLY A 663 -38.61 35.04 -7.06
C GLY A 663 -38.22 35.97 -5.90
N ILE A 664 -38.67 35.69 -4.66
CA ILE A 664 -38.21 36.44 -3.48
C ILE A 664 -36.71 36.22 -3.32
N VAL A 665 -35.97 37.32 -3.14
CA VAL A 665 -34.52 37.31 -2.96
C VAL A 665 -34.17 37.73 -1.54
N GLN A 666 -33.43 36.89 -0.85
CA GLN A 666 -32.80 37.19 0.43
C GLN A 666 -31.31 37.45 0.22
N LYS A 667 -30.76 38.44 0.93
CA LYS A 667 -29.33 38.74 0.95
C LYS A 667 -28.83 38.68 2.39
N THR A 668 -27.71 37.99 2.60
CA THR A 668 -27.04 37.87 3.90
C THR A 668 -25.59 38.32 3.77
N GLU A 669 -25.18 39.27 4.60
CA GLU A 669 -23.81 39.79 4.58
C GLU A 669 -22.84 38.78 5.21
N LEU A 670 -21.81 38.39 4.45
CA LEU A 670 -20.78 37.45 4.91
C LEU A 670 -19.41 38.10 5.10
N GLY A 671 -19.23 39.36 4.66
CA GLY A 671 -17.95 40.06 4.74
C GLY A 671 -16.86 39.48 3.85
N LEU A 672 -17.21 38.84 2.73
CA LEU A 672 -16.24 38.26 1.79
C LEU A 672 -15.67 39.34 0.87
N SER A 673 -14.39 39.22 0.53
CA SER A 673 -13.74 40.10 -0.44
C SER A 673 -14.23 39.85 -1.88
N LYS A 674 -13.94 40.77 -2.81
CA LYS A 674 -14.44 40.72 -4.20
C LYS A 674 -14.04 39.44 -4.97
N ASN A 675 -12.88 38.87 -4.66
CA ASN A 675 -12.32 37.70 -5.34
C ASN A 675 -12.47 36.41 -4.52
N HIS A 676 -13.49 36.35 -3.64
CA HIS A 676 -13.77 35.14 -2.87
C HIS A 676 -14.20 33.98 -3.78
N PHE A 677 -13.99 32.76 -3.31
CA PHE A 677 -14.55 31.54 -3.91
C PHE A 677 -15.71 31.01 -3.09
N THR A 678 -16.67 30.37 -3.75
CA THR A 678 -17.75 29.62 -3.08
C THR A 678 -18.03 28.28 -3.75
N ALA A 679 -18.35 27.28 -2.93
CA ALA A 679 -18.98 26.04 -3.37
C ALA A 679 -20.36 25.89 -2.71
N ILE A 680 -21.39 25.65 -3.53
CA ILE A 680 -22.78 25.57 -3.11
C ILE A 680 -23.28 24.14 -3.24
N HIS A 681 -23.81 23.60 -2.14
CA HIS A 681 -24.38 22.26 -2.05
C HIS A 681 -25.73 22.29 -1.32
N PRO A 682 -26.65 21.34 -1.56
CA PRO A 682 -27.94 21.31 -0.88
C PRO A 682 -27.86 21.40 0.65
N LYS A 683 -26.79 20.86 1.24
CA LYS A 683 -26.53 20.88 2.69
C LYS A 683 -25.50 21.93 3.14
N TYR A 684 -24.57 22.31 2.27
CA TYR A 684 -23.38 23.07 2.65
C TYR A 684 -23.21 24.33 1.80
N VAL A 685 -22.72 25.40 2.42
CA VAL A 685 -22.16 26.56 1.75
C VAL A 685 -20.73 26.69 2.26
N VAL A 686 -19.77 26.57 1.35
CA VAL A 686 -18.35 26.70 1.65
C VAL A 686 -17.85 27.97 0.97
N THR A 687 -17.15 28.81 1.73
CA THR A 687 -16.59 30.06 1.19
C THR A 687 -15.10 30.11 1.49
N PHE A 688 -14.33 30.67 0.58
CA PHE A 688 -12.93 30.96 0.80
C PHE A 688 -12.67 32.41 0.41
N SER A 689 -12.16 33.22 1.34
CA SER A 689 -11.88 34.62 1.09
C SER A 689 -10.60 35.03 1.79
N GLU A 690 -9.71 35.69 1.05
CA GLU A 690 -8.33 35.98 1.48
C GLU A 690 -7.58 34.68 1.81
N ASN A 691 -7.47 34.34 3.09
CA ASN A 691 -6.87 33.10 3.57
C ASN A 691 -7.79 32.34 4.56
N LYS A 692 -9.09 32.64 4.56
CA LYS A 692 -10.07 32.04 5.46
C LYS A 692 -11.01 31.12 4.70
N LEU A 693 -10.94 29.84 5.02
CA LEU A 693 -11.91 28.82 4.60
C LEU A 693 -13.03 28.75 5.64
N ASN A 694 -14.27 28.98 5.22
CA ASN A 694 -15.46 28.77 6.05
C ASN A 694 -16.22 27.55 5.55
N ILE A 695 -16.37 26.55 6.40
CA ILE A 695 -17.20 25.37 6.16
C ILE A 695 -18.38 25.45 7.13
N ASN A 696 -19.56 25.78 6.61
CA ASN A 696 -20.82 25.83 7.37
C ASN A 696 -20.73 26.64 8.68
N GLY A 697 -20.05 27.79 8.64
CA GLY A 697 -19.89 28.69 9.80
C GLY A 697 -18.62 28.48 10.60
N VAL A 698 -17.88 27.37 10.42
CA VAL A 698 -16.59 27.14 11.07
C VAL A 698 -15.47 27.72 10.19
N ASN A 699 -14.71 28.67 10.74
CA ASN A 699 -13.58 29.30 10.04
C ASN A 699 -12.28 28.55 10.32
N LYS A 700 -11.53 28.22 9.27
CA LYS A 700 -10.13 27.78 9.31
C LYS A 700 -9.27 28.81 8.59
N THR A 701 -8.17 29.20 9.21
CA THR A 701 -7.19 30.13 8.62
C THR A 701 -6.08 29.30 7.99
N LEU A 702 -5.81 29.54 6.72
CA LEU A 702 -4.73 28.91 5.96
C LEU A 702 -3.59 29.91 5.72
N ASP A 703 -2.47 29.41 5.20
CA ASP A 703 -1.37 30.26 4.74
C ASP A 703 -1.82 31.17 3.59
N TYR A 704 -1.19 32.32 3.41
CA TYR A 704 -1.42 33.13 2.22
C TYR A 704 -0.83 32.44 0.99
N GLY A 705 -1.63 32.33 -0.08
CA GLY A 705 -1.25 31.61 -1.30
C GLY A 705 -2.27 31.82 -2.41
N LEU A 706 -2.03 31.17 -3.55
CA LEU A 706 -2.94 31.17 -4.69
C LEU A 706 -3.79 29.91 -4.65
N TYR A 707 -5.03 30.06 -4.21
CA TYR A 707 -5.93 28.92 -4.02
C TYR A 707 -6.82 28.69 -5.23
N LEU A 708 -7.11 27.42 -5.50
CA LEU A 708 -8.25 27.03 -6.33
C LEU A 708 -9.56 27.16 -5.54
N PRO A 709 -10.72 27.26 -6.23
CA PRO A 709 -12.02 27.19 -5.57
C PRO A 709 -12.15 25.92 -4.72
N PRO A 710 -12.78 25.98 -3.53
CA PRO A 710 -12.97 24.80 -2.71
C PRO A 710 -13.92 23.80 -3.40
N GLN A 711 -13.72 22.51 -3.17
CA GLN A 711 -14.61 21.45 -3.64
C GLN A 711 -15.35 20.79 -2.48
N ILE A 712 -16.55 20.30 -2.76
CA ILE A 712 -17.37 19.51 -1.83
C ILE A 712 -17.46 18.11 -2.41
N HIS A 713 -16.96 17.12 -1.68
CA HIS A 713 -16.97 15.73 -2.09
C HIS A 713 -18.02 14.98 -1.26
N GLU A 714 -19.12 14.55 -1.86
CA GLU A 714 -20.16 13.75 -1.19
C GLU A 714 -20.33 12.39 -1.89
N GLN A 715 -20.19 11.30 -1.13
CA GLN A 715 -20.50 9.96 -1.59
C GLN A 715 -21.09 9.15 -0.45
N SER A 716 -22.28 8.57 -0.69
CA SER A 716 -23.08 7.90 0.33
C SER A 716 -23.43 8.84 1.50
N THR A 717 -22.93 8.59 2.71
CA THR A 717 -23.18 9.42 3.91
C THR A 717 -21.95 10.20 4.35
N ARG A 718 -20.89 10.23 3.53
CA ARG A 718 -19.61 10.88 3.86
C ARG A 718 -19.47 12.14 3.03
N THR A 719 -19.09 13.23 3.68
CA THR A 719 -18.73 14.48 3.02
C THR A 719 -17.32 14.91 3.44
N PHE A 720 -16.52 15.35 2.48
CA PHE A 720 -15.24 16.02 2.74
C PHE A 720 -15.15 17.31 1.92
N PHE A 721 -14.26 18.18 2.33
CA PHE A 721 -14.02 19.47 1.68
C PHE A 721 -12.55 19.59 1.32
N SER A 722 -12.23 19.86 0.06
CA SER A 722 -10.86 20.13 -0.36
C SER A 722 -10.67 21.57 -0.75
N ILE A 723 -9.45 22.06 -0.57
CA ILE A 723 -8.96 23.30 -1.17
C ILE A 723 -7.48 23.13 -1.47
N VAL A 724 -7.01 23.74 -2.56
CA VAL A 724 -5.67 23.52 -3.09
C VAL A 724 -4.95 24.86 -3.18
N ASP A 725 -3.81 24.99 -2.51
CA ASP A 725 -2.87 26.08 -2.70
C ASP A 725 -1.92 25.70 -3.85
N GLN A 726 -2.17 26.25 -5.04
CA GLN A 726 -1.38 25.96 -6.23
C GLN A 726 0.04 26.54 -6.13
N GLN A 727 0.21 27.63 -5.39
CA GLN A 727 1.53 28.25 -5.25
C GLN A 727 2.44 27.39 -4.37
N ALA A 728 1.88 26.83 -3.29
CA ALA A 728 2.63 25.96 -2.38
C ALA A 728 2.57 24.46 -2.75
N ASN A 729 1.82 24.09 -3.80
CA ASN A 729 1.50 22.71 -4.16
C ASN A 729 0.93 21.90 -2.98
N LYS A 730 -0.02 22.49 -2.23
CA LYS A 730 -0.63 21.85 -1.05
C LYS A 730 -2.11 21.59 -1.29
N VAL A 731 -2.50 20.33 -1.20
CA VAL A 731 -3.90 19.90 -1.12
C VAL A 731 -4.27 19.78 0.35
N TYR A 732 -5.34 20.44 0.77
CA TYR A 732 -5.95 20.28 2.09
C TYR A 732 -7.25 19.48 1.96
N LEU A 733 -7.55 18.64 2.96
CA LEU A 733 -8.81 17.90 3.04
C LEU A 733 -9.36 18.00 4.46
N PHE A 734 -10.63 18.39 4.58
CA PHE A 734 -11.33 18.58 5.85
C PHE A 734 -12.56 17.67 5.95
N ASP A 735 -12.90 17.23 7.17
CA ASP A 735 -14.13 16.50 7.45
C ASP A 735 -15.37 17.42 7.59
N GLU A 736 -16.52 16.82 7.93
CA GLU A 736 -17.79 17.53 8.19
C GLU A 736 -17.75 18.48 9.39
N GLN A 737 -16.79 18.30 10.31
CA GLN A 737 -16.55 19.18 11.45
C GLN A 737 -15.56 20.30 11.11
N ALA A 738 -15.14 20.38 9.84
CA ALA A 738 -14.11 21.26 9.33
C ALA A 738 -12.71 20.97 9.90
N GLU A 739 -12.48 19.82 10.53
CA GLU A 739 -11.15 19.45 11.02
C GLU A 739 -10.28 18.89 9.90
N LEU A 740 -8.99 19.24 9.92
CA LEU A 740 -8.04 18.80 8.91
C LEU A 740 -7.78 17.30 9.09
N ILE A 741 -7.92 16.54 8.01
CA ILE A 741 -7.68 15.09 8.05
C ILE A 741 -6.21 14.83 8.40
N PRO A 742 -5.90 13.95 9.37
CA PRO A 742 -4.53 13.60 9.71
C PRO A 742 -3.71 13.18 8.49
N GLY A 743 -2.51 13.77 8.37
CA GLY A 743 -1.61 13.58 7.22
C GLY A 743 -1.73 14.66 6.14
N PHE A 744 -2.78 15.49 6.15
CA PHE A 744 -2.88 16.66 5.28
C PHE A 744 -2.20 17.90 5.90
N PRO A 745 -1.75 18.87 5.08
CA PRO A 745 -1.81 18.87 3.61
C PRO A 745 -0.82 17.89 2.96
N VAL A 746 -1.17 17.43 1.75
CA VAL A 746 -0.26 16.64 0.90
C VAL A 746 0.14 17.41 -0.35
N PHE A 747 1.14 16.92 -1.08
CA PHE A 747 1.55 17.54 -2.34
C PHE A 747 0.48 17.40 -3.45
N GLY A 748 0.25 18.46 -4.21
CA GLY A 748 -0.57 18.45 -5.44
C GLY A 748 -0.90 19.85 -5.93
N SER A 749 -1.13 19.99 -7.23
CA SER A 749 -1.20 21.29 -7.93
C SER A 749 -2.55 21.60 -8.62
N SER A 750 -3.46 20.63 -8.67
CA SER A 750 -4.78 20.73 -9.31
C SER A 750 -5.93 20.42 -8.35
N GLN A 751 -7.17 20.55 -8.82
CA GLN A 751 -8.31 19.97 -8.11
C GLN A 751 -8.14 18.45 -7.98
N ILE A 752 -8.81 17.87 -6.98
CA ILE A 752 -8.78 16.43 -6.74
C ILE A 752 -10.09 15.78 -7.19
N ASP A 753 -10.01 14.50 -7.54
CA ASP A 753 -11.17 13.61 -7.55
C ASP A 753 -11.04 12.59 -6.41
N LEU A 754 -12.06 12.48 -5.56
CA LEU A 754 -12.07 11.71 -4.31
C LEU A 754 -13.00 10.50 -4.42
N ASP A 755 -12.45 9.32 -4.17
CA ASP A 755 -13.21 8.09 -3.95
C ASP A 755 -13.37 7.75 -2.47
N MET A 756 -14.62 7.64 -2.05
CA MET A 756 -15.02 7.23 -0.70
C MET A 756 -15.83 5.93 -0.71
N SER A 757 -15.73 5.13 -1.78
CA SER A 757 -16.51 3.90 -1.97
C SER A 757 -16.35 2.88 -0.84
N LYS A 758 -15.21 2.88 -0.15
CA LYS A 758 -14.94 2.05 1.03
C LYS A 758 -14.97 2.89 2.31
N PRO A 759 -15.73 2.52 3.35
CA PRO A 759 -15.84 3.31 4.58
C PRO A 759 -14.51 3.58 5.31
N SER A 760 -13.62 2.59 5.35
CA SER A 760 -12.32 2.66 6.06
C SER A 760 -11.18 3.20 5.19
N GLN A 761 -11.46 3.73 4.00
CA GLN A 761 -10.45 4.15 3.05
C GLN A 761 -10.88 5.41 2.29
N LEU A 762 -9.91 6.20 1.88
CA LEU A 762 -10.03 7.27 0.89
C LEU A 762 -8.98 7.05 -0.18
N HIS A 763 -9.38 7.21 -1.44
CA HIS A 763 -8.44 7.35 -2.55
C HIS A 763 -8.68 8.69 -3.23
N PHE A 764 -7.64 9.42 -3.59
CA PHE A 764 -7.81 10.57 -4.47
C PHE A 764 -6.68 10.69 -5.46
N THR A 765 -6.98 11.29 -6.60
CA THR A 765 -5.99 11.62 -7.62
C THR A 765 -5.90 13.12 -7.84
N VAL A 766 -4.69 13.59 -8.13
CA VAL A 766 -4.36 15.00 -8.33
C VAL A 766 -3.17 15.11 -9.27
N LYS A 767 -3.01 16.23 -9.98
CA LYS A 767 -1.75 16.53 -10.66
C LYS A 767 -0.62 16.68 -9.63
N GLY A 768 0.49 16.03 -9.92
CA GLY A 768 1.75 16.21 -9.21
C GLY A 768 2.60 17.25 -9.93
N ASP A 769 3.72 16.80 -10.46
CA ASP A 769 4.60 17.56 -11.36
C ASP A 769 3.97 17.63 -12.77
N ASP A 770 4.54 18.44 -13.67
CA ASP A 770 3.94 18.71 -14.99
C ASP A 770 3.61 17.43 -15.78
N GLU A 771 4.50 16.44 -15.78
CA GLU A 771 4.37 15.15 -16.47
C GLU A 771 3.81 14.01 -15.59
N ALA A 772 3.33 14.28 -14.37
CA ALA A 772 2.98 13.23 -13.43
C ALA A 772 1.70 13.51 -12.63
N LEU A 773 0.93 12.45 -12.39
CA LEU A 773 -0.18 12.46 -11.45
C LEU A 773 0.16 11.66 -10.20
N LEU A 774 -0.50 12.00 -9.11
CA LEU A 774 -0.40 11.32 -7.84
C LEU A 774 -1.71 10.59 -7.55
N LEU A 775 -1.58 9.38 -7.01
CA LEU A 775 -2.65 8.60 -6.43
C LEU A 775 -2.35 8.42 -4.93
N TYR A 776 -3.19 9.02 -4.11
CA TYR A 776 -3.09 8.94 -2.66
C TYR A 776 -4.08 7.93 -2.09
N THR A 777 -3.67 7.24 -1.02
CA THR A 777 -4.52 6.32 -0.26
C THR A 777 -4.38 6.57 1.23
N LYS A 778 -5.49 6.88 1.89
CA LYS A 778 -5.57 7.03 3.35
C LYS A 778 -6.49 5.95 3.92
N ASN A 779 -5.96 5.13 4.82
CA ASN A 779 -6.74 4.19 5.61
C ASN A 779 -7.10 4.84 6.96
N PHE A 780 -8.30 4.55 7.46
CA PHE A 780 -8.79 5.01 8.76
C PHE A 780 -8.81 3.90 9.79
#